data_AF-A0AAU2F4B4-F1
#
_entry.id   AF-A0AAU2F4B4-F1
#
_cell.length_a   1.000
_cell.length_b   1.000
_cell.length_c   1.000
_cell.angle_alpha   90.00
_cell.angle_beta   90.00
_cell.angle_gamma   90.00
#
_symmetry.space_group_name_H-M   'P 1'
#
loop_
_entity.id
_entity.type
_entity.pdbx_description
1 polymer ?
#
loop_
_entity_poly.entity_id
_entity_poly.type
_entity_poly.pdbx_seq_one_letter_code
_entity_poly.pdbx_strand_id
1 'polypeptide(L)'
;MNGTDGSASDGVTRRTALQLGAVAAGSAAVVGSGQAGAAASEPQAAGGHARERSFDEGWLFHRGDAPGAETAAYDDTSWRLLDLPHDWSIEDLPYAPSPDGAVTSDPSLLVPKEPDPSAPQAPPVIGPFDPQRSQNGGSTGYTVGGIGWYRKHFGAEALAGELGPLHAELRFDGVYQNADVWLNGVHLGFHPYGYTSFAHDLTPHLNPTGPNVLAVRVDNSGQNSRWYSGSGIYRHTWLTVTGPVRIPLWGVHVTTPEVSPHRSLARVAVSVANLGTHDSTASVRVTVLDPRGRIVATRHAPPQSVTASTTVDIPALELPIRQAALWSLGSPSLYTARADILVGGRVVDTVTTRFGIRSIVWNGEVGFLLNGQPVEVMGGNVHHDHGPLGAVALGRSEERRVEILKAAGFNSIRTAHNPPTPELLDACDRLGMLVMDEFFDVWDTGKNPQDYSVHFAEWWERDLTSTVLRDRNHPSVVIWSLGNEITDRTNGHRGAEMADLLRSLDPTRPSTLGGGSTFTASDPSWSYVDVGDVHYNANGKGYAQMHAANPAKAMTHNETFPATIYQDIHFAREHTWATGTWVWAAWDYLGEAGIGKTPIPPVGTGATIGDQSVMPGWSISRELHHGWGGFGYPYPYFQANCGDFDLIGQRKPQNHWRDAVLGRSPVEVLVERPTPAGTEQVAIWWGYFDELASWTWEGVEPGTPLKVHVYTGGDSVRLLLNGAEFPEGAATAPERAMATFNVPYAPGELTAVASLGGEEIGRQTLRTVGSPAALRLVPDVRALTTGRDDLAHVLVEVVDRHGRLVPDATYEVRFEIGGAGELAGVGNGNPHNVDSFQQPRRHTWHGRALAVLRPAKSPGRLTLTASAEGLRPATVTLPVRPS
;
A
#
# COMPACT_ATOMS: atom_id res chain seq x y z
N MET A 1 -18.36 -52.05 31.17
CA MET A 1 -19.74 -51.53 31.25
C MET A 1 -19.63 -50.02 31.30
N ASN A 2 -19.39 -49.34 30.17
CA ASN A 2 -20.28 -48.97 29.05
C ASN A 2 -20.77 -47.52 29.20
N GLY A 3 -20.45 -46.67 28.20
CA GLY A 3 -21.06 -45.34 27.93
C GLY A 3 -20.11 -44.17 28.19
N THR A 4 -19.21 -43.81 27.26
CA THR A 4 -19.36 -42.76 26.21
C THR A 4 -19.39 -41.32 26.74
N ASP A 5 -18.21 -40.68 26.79
CA ASP A 5 -18.06 -39.22 26.80
C ASP A 5 -16.90 -38.85 25.86
N GLY A 6 -17.22 -38.03 24.85
CA GLY A 6 -16.29 -37.54 23.86
C GLY A 6 -16.92 -36.45 23.02
N SER A 7 -16.67 -35.19 23.38
CA SER A 7 -16.65 -34.07 22.43
C SER A 7 -15.86 -32.90 23.03
N ALA A 8 -14.57 -32.87 22.73
CA ALA A 8 -13.79 -31.63 22.77
C ALA A 8 -14.16 -30.83 21.51
N SER A 9 -14.72 -29.63 21.67
CA SER A 9 -14.98 -28.71 20.57
C SER A 9 -13.76 -27.80 20.36
N ASP A 10 -12.97 -28.13 19.35
CA ASP A 10 -11.88 -27.30 18.83
C ASP A 10 -12.43 -26.04 18.15
N GLY A 11 -12.11 -24.88 18.71
CA GLY A 11 -12.30 -23.57 18.08
C GLY A 11 -11.10 -23.22 17.21
N VAL A 12 -11.06 -23.73 15.97
CA VAL A 12 -10.08 -23.34 14.96
C VAL A 12 -10.50 -22.00 14.35
N THR A 13 -9.80 -20.93 14.68
CA THR A 13 -9.93 -19.63 14.01
C THR A 13 -9.45 -19.73 12.56
N ARG A 14 -10.25 -19.24 11.60
CA ARG A 14 -10.02 -19.20 10.13
C ARG A 14 -8.66 -18.62 9.67
N ARG A 15 -7.79 -18.13 10.54
CA ARG A 15 -6.44 -17.63 10.23
C ARG A 15 -5.40 -18.74 10.06
N THR A 16 -5.68 -19.96 10.49
CA THR A 16 -4.77 -21.12 10.31
C THR A 16 -4.92 -21.81 8.94
N ALA A 17 -5.96 -21.47 8.16
CA ALA A 17 -6.24 -22.11 6.86
C ALA A 17 -5.40 -21.59 5.68
N LEU A 18 -4.70 -20.45 5.83
CA LEU A 18 -3.84 -19.90 4.77
C LEU A 18 -2.39 -20.42 4.81
N GLN A 19 -2.00 -21.21 5.81
CA GLN A 19 -0.67 -21.84 5.89
C GLN A 19 -0.63 -23.33 5.49
N LEU A 20 -1.76 -23.94 5.10
CA LEU A 20 -1.83 -25.37 4.71
C LEU A 20 -2.68 -25.64 3.45
N GLY A 21 -2.82 -24.66 2.56
CA GLY A 21 -3.61 -24.77 1.33
C GLY A 21 -2.79 -25.09 0.08
N ALA A 22 -1.90 -26.09 0.11
CA ALA A 22 -1.32 -26.66 -1.10
C ALA A 22 -1.15 -28.17 -0.92
N VAL A 23 -1.50 -28.91 -1.97
CA VAL A 23 -1.45 -30.38 -2.13
C VAL A 23 -2.75 -31.11 -1.80
N ALA A 24 -3.59 -31.29 -2.82
CA ALA A 24 -4.35 -32.53 -3.01
C ALA A 24 -4.62 -32.78 -4.51
N ALA A 25 -3.81 -33.63 -5.13
CA ALA A 25 -4.23 -34.55 -6.19
C ALA A 25 -3.21 -35.68 -6.36
N GLY A 26 -3.51 -36.83 -5.73
CA GLY A 26 -3.24 -38.20 -6.19
C GLY A 26 -1.79 -38.72 -6.29
N SER A 27 -1.43 -39.64 -5.39
CA SER A 27 -1.06 -41.05 -5.72
C SER A 27 -0.56 -41.80 -4.48
N ALA A 28 -0.67 -43.13 -4.55
CA ALA A 28 -0.66 -44.11 -3.46
C ALA A 28 0.63 -44.24 -2.61
N ALA A 29 0.42 -44.87 -1.45
CA ALA A 29 1.34 -45.12 -0.34
C ALA A 29 2.66 -45.86 -0.69
N VAL A 30 3.75 -45.45 -0.04
CA VAL A 30 4.74 -46.34 0.59
C VAL A 30 5.27 -45.65 1.86
N VAL A 31 5.17 -46.35 2.99
CA VAL A 31 5.71 -45.97 4.30
C VAL A 31 7.23 -46.16 4.29
N GLY A 32 7.99 -45.10 4.57
CA GLY A 32 9.44 -45.15 4.74
C GLY A 32 9.91 -44.09 5.73
N SER A 33 10.35 -44.54 6.90
CA SER A 33 10.98 -43.74 7.96
C SER A 33 12.29 -43.10 7.51
N GLY A 34 12.52 -41.81 7.79
CA GLY A 34 13.86 -41.21 7.63
C GLY A 34 13.93 -39.69 7.85
N GLN A 35 14.52 -39.30 8.99
CA GLN A 35 15.32 -38.11 9.30
C GLN A 35 14.89 -36.70 8.84
N ALA A 36 14.80 -35.80 9.85
CA ALA A 36 14.70 -34.36 9.72
C ALA A 36 15.80 -33.78 8.82
N GLY A 37 15.39 -33.19 7.69
CA GLY A 37 16.24 -32.36 6.83
C GLY A 37 16.16 -30.90 7.27
N ALA A 38 17.29 -30.36 7.71
CA ALA A 38 17.49 -28.94 7.96
C ALA A 38 17.20 -28.12 6.69
N ALA A 39 16.53 -26.98 6.86
CA ALA A 39 16.38 -25.97 5.82
C ALA A 39 17.77 -25.55 5.33
N ALA A 40 18.01 -25.67 4.02
CA ALA A 40 19.26 -25.26 3.40
C ALA A 40 19.39 -23.74 3.50
N SER A 41 20.30 -23.28 4.36
CA SER A 41 20.84 -21.92 4.34
C SER A 41 21.58 -21.69 3.02
N GLU A 42 21.42 -20.50 2.44
CA GLU A 42 22.17 -20.05 1.27
C GLU A 42 23.68 -20.24 1.47
N PRO A 43 24.45 -20.62 0.44
CA PRO A 43 25.89 -20.53 0.50
C PRO A 43 26.27 -19.05 0.51
N GLN A 44 26.52 -18.53 1.70
CA GLN A 44 27.17 -17.25 1.93
C GLN A 44 28.51 -17.27 1.18
N ALA A 45 28.61 -16.46 0.12
CA ALA A 45 29.89 -16.25 -0.55
C ALA A 45 30.86 -15.67 0.48
N ALA A 46 31.94 -16.39 0.74
CA ALA A 46 32.95 -16.00 1.72
C ALA A 46 33.59 -14.66 1.32
N GLY A 47 33.45 -13.65 2.19
CA GLY A 47 34.46 -12.61 2.43
C GLY A 47 34.62 -11.45 1.44
N GLY A 48 33.75 -11.26 0.45
CA GLY A 48 33.79 -10.08 -0.45
C GLY A 48 32.82 -8.99 -0.04
N HIS A 49 33.22 -7.71 -0.16
CA HIS A 49 32.29 -6.58 0.03
C HIS A 49 31.15 -6.64 -1.02
N ALA A 50 29.90 -6.49 -0.59
CA ALA A 50 28.73 -6.45 -1.48
C ALA A 50 28.79 -5.22 -2.41
N ARG A 51 28.42 -5.40 -3.69
CA ARG A 51 28.37 -4.34 -4.72
C ARG A 51 27.55 -3.13 -4.28
N GLU A 52 26.37 -3.40 -3.72
CA GLU A 52 25.43 -2.41 -3.20
C GLU A 52 25.14 -2.74 -1.74
N ARG A 53 25.00 -1.72 -0.90
CA ARG A 53 24.67 -1.85 0.52
C ARG A 53 23.80 -0.69 0.97
N SER A 54 22.91 -0.94 1.93
CA SER A 54 22.12 0.12 2.55
C SER A 54 23.03 1.20 3.12
N PHE A 55 22.60 2.44 2.96
CA PHE A 55 23.30 3.63 3.44
C PHE A 55 22.47 4.41 4.46
N ASP A 56 21.47 3.74 5.04
CA ASP A 56 20.44 4.33 5.87
C ASP A 56 20.88 4.63 7.30
N GLU A 57 21.93 3.97 7.80
CA GLU A 57 22.30 4.10 9.21
C GLU A 57 23.11 5.37 9.50
N GLY A 58 22.88 6.03 10.65
CA GLY A 58 23.75 7.06 11.20
C GLY A 58 23.70 8.40 10.45
N TRP A 59 22.49 8.87 10.13
CA TRP A 59 22.26 10.22 9.62
C TRP A 59 21.98 11.20 10.76
N LEU A 60 22.38 12.45 10.58
CA LEU A 60 22.04 13.58 11.42
C LEU A 60 20.89 14.34 10.76
N PHE A 61 19.92 14.80 11.55
CA PHE A 61 18.74 15.52 11.07
C PHE A 61 18.50 16.81 11.85
N HIS A 62 18.09 17.84 11.11
CA HIS A 62 17.63 19.13 11.63
C HIS A 62 16.35 19.56 10.93
N ARG A 63 15.29 19.83 11.70
CA ARG A 63 14.04 20.41 11.21
C ARG A 63 14.13 21.93 11.24
N GLY A 64 13.96 22.56 10.08
CA GLY A 64 14.25 23.97 9.86
C GLY A 64 15.34 24.15 8.81
N ASP A 65 15.46 25.36 8.27
CA ASP A 65 16.56 25.69 7.36
C ASP A 65 17.85 25.96 8.14
N ALA A 66 18.98 25.50 7.59
CA ALA A 66 20.30 25.60 8.22
C ALA A 66 21.32 26.14 7.20
N PRO A 67 21.39 27.47 6.99
CA PRO A 67 22.32 28.06 6.02
C PRO A 67 23.78 27.68 6.32
N GLY A 68 24.52 27.23 5.30
CA GLY A 68 25.90 26.77 5.42
C GLY A 68 26.05 25.28 5.77
N ALA A 69 24.95 24.56 6.02
CA ALA A 69 24.95 23.15 6.34
C ALA A 69 25.32 22.25 5.15
N GLU A 70 25.48 22.78 3.95
CA GLU A 70 26.09 22.09 2.82
C GLU A 70 27.61 21.90 2.99
N THR A 71 28.26 22.74 3.80
CA THR A 71 29.73 22.75 3.93
C THR A 71 30.26 21.66 4.86
N ALA A 72 31.42 21.09 4.55
CA ALA A 72 32.03 20.04 5.39
C ALA A 72 32.41 20.54 6.81
N ALA A 73 32.65 21.85 6.98
CA ALA A 73 33.07 22.45 8.24
C ALA A 73 31.91 22.87 9.16
N TYR A 74 30.66 22.75 8.70
CA TYR A 74 29.48 23.09 9.50
C TYR A 74 29.41 22.22 10.77
N ASP A 75 29.14 22.86 11.91
CA ASP A 75 28.97 22.17 13.19
C ASP A 75 27.54 21.61 13.31
N ASP A 76 27.42 20.31 13.12
CA ASP A 76 26.17 19.55 13.22
C ASP A 76 26.11 18.71 14.50
N THR A 77 26.99 18.95 15.48
CA THR A 77 27.06 18.13 16.71
C THR A 77 25.79 18.16 17.55
N SER A 78 24.94 19.18 17.37
CA SER A 78 23.64 19.30 18.04
C SER A 78 22.48 18.67 17.27
N TRP A 79 22.71 18.12 16.08
CA TRP A 79 21.65 17.55 15.24
C TRP A 79 21.22 16.18 15.75
N ARG A 80 19.97 15.80 15.48
CA ARG A 80 19.41 14.54 15.95
C ARG A 80 19.98 13.38 15.14
N LEU A 81 20.63 12.43 15.78
CA LEU A 81 21.03 11.17 15.16
C LEU A 81 19.80 10.29 14.91
N LEU A 82 19.65 9.78 13.69
CA LEU A 82 18.63 8.83 13.29
C LEU A 82 19.13 7.91 12.18
N ASP A 83 18.37 6.86 11.92
CA ASP A 83 18.54 5.99 10.77
C ASP A 83 17.37 6.27 9.79
N LEU A 84 17.60 6.10 8.49
CA LEU A 84 16.61 6.18 7.42
C LEU A 84 15.89 4.84 7.19
N PRO A 85 14.69 4.83 6.59
CA PRO A 85 13.93 5.99 6.13
C PRO A 85 13.32 6.84 7.26
N HIS A 86 13.00 8.10 6.96
CA HIS A 86 12.52 9.09 7.92
C HIS A 86 11.53 10.06 7.30
N ASP A 87 10.41 10.26 8.00
CA ASP A 87 9.38 11.25 7.71
C ASP A 87 9.18 12.16 8.93
N TRP A 88 9.53 13.44 8.84
CA TRP A 88 9.40 14.34 9.98
C TRP A 88 7.99 14.92 10.16
N SER A 89 7.12 14.76 9.16
CA SER A 89 5.77 15.35 9.17
C SER A 89 4.78 14.53 10.00
N ILE A 90 5.11 13.27 10.28
CA ILE A 90 4.32 12.42 11.18
C ILE A 90 4.73 12.59 12.66
N GLU A 91 5.86 13.24 12.91
CA GLU A 91 6.36 13.48 14.26
C GLU A 91 5.60 14.61 14.97
N ASP A 92 5.57 14.55 16.29
CA ASP A 92 5.01 15.63 17.10
C ASP A 92 5.70 16.96 16.78
N LEU A 93 4.90 18.01 16.57
CA LEU A 93 5.44 19.34 16.34
C LEU A 93 6.18 19.82 17.59
N PRO A 94 7.42 20.32 17.48
CA PRO A 94 8.21 20.75 18.65
C PRO A 94 7.55 21.86 19.49
N TYR A 95 6.59 22.56 18.90
CA TYR A 95 5.81 23.64 19.52
C TYR A 95 4.36 23.24 19.83
N ALA A 96 3.98 21.97 19.63
CA ALA A 96 2.65 21.50 20.00
C ALA A 96 2.46 21.71 21.53
N PRO A 97 1.39 22.41 21.96
CA PRO A 97 1.13 22.63 23.38
C PRO A 97 0.70 21.34 24.09
N SER A 98 0.24 20.34 23.33
CA SER A 98 -0.18 19.04 23.83
C SER A 98 0.06 17.97 22.75
N PRO A 99 0.57 16.78 23.11
CA PRO A 99 0.55 15.62 22.23
C PRO A 99 -0.78 14.84 22.33
N ASP A 100 -1.68 15.29 23.21
CA ASP A 100 -2.99 14.72 23.52
C ASP A 100 -4.09 15.59 22.92
N GLY A 101 -4.96 14.99 22.13
CA GLY A 101 -6.05 15.67 21.45
C GLY A 101 -7.33 15.75 22.25
N ALA A 102 -7.26 15.71 23.59
CA ALA A 102 -8.33 15.64 24.61
C ALA A 102 -9.57 16.56 24.48
N VAL A 103 -9.83 17.20 23.33
CA VAL A 103 -11.10 17.88 23.01
C VAL A 103 -12.22 16.96 22.55
N THR A 104 -11.98 15.68 22.26
CA THR A 104 -13.12 14.74 22.18
C THR A 104 -13.34 14.12 23.56
N SER A 105 -14.22 14.74 24.36
CA SER A 105 -14.76 14.11 25.57
C SER A 105 -15.53 12.81 25.30
N ASP A 106 -15.66 12.42 24.02
CA ASP A 106 -16.10 11.11 23.58
C ASP A 106 -15.41 10.72 22.24
N PRO A 107 -14.30 9.97 22.28
CA PRO A 107 -13.64 9.39 21.11
C PRO A 107 -14.46 8.31 20.34
N SER A 108 -15.69 7.98 20.75
CA SER A 108 -16.53 6.92 20.16
C SER A 108 -17.64 7.40 19.19
N LEU A 109 -17.92 8.70 19.10
CA LEU A 109 -19.06 9.21 18.34
C LEU A 109 -18.68 9.76 16.96
N LEU A 110 -19.05 9.03 15.90
CA LEU A 110 -19.08 9.54 14.52
C LEU A 110 -20.15 10.62 14.28
N VAL A 111 -21.03 10.83 15.26
CA VAL A 111 -21.97 11.95 15.32
C VAL A 111 -21.37 12.99 16.27
N PRO A 112 -20.88 14.14 15.78
CA PRO A 112 -20.63 15.25 16.68
C PRO A 112 -21.93 15.50 17.44
N LYS A 113 -21.90 15.56 18.78
CA LYS A 113 -22.81 16.51 19.43
C LYS A 113 -22.60 17.82 18.66
N GLU A 114 -23.68 18.42 18.14
CA GLU A 114 -23.67 19.82 17.68
C GLU A 114 -22.67 20.57 18.55
N PRO A 115 -21.59 21.13 17.97
CA PRO A 115 -20.48 21.64 18.76
C PRO A 115 -21.08 22.57 19.79
N ASP A 116 -20.96 22.21 21.06
CA ASP A 116 -21.45 23.05 22.14
C ASP A 116 -20.74 24.40 21.95
N PRO A 117 -21.46 25.49 21.63
CA PRO A 117 -20.83 26.78 21.36
C PRO A 117 -20.12 27.33 22.61
N SER A 118 -20.32 26.70 23.77
CA SER A 118 -19.60 26.96 25.02
C SER A 118 -18.46 25.97 25.33
N ALA A 119 -18.29 24.91 24.55
CA ALA A 119 -17.16 23.99 24.69
C ALA A 119 -15.85 24.62 24.21
N PRO A 120 -14.71 24.28 24.84
CA PRO A 120 -13.40 24.69 24.36
C PRO A 120 -13.19 24.22 22.92
N GLN A 121 -12.77 25.13 22.03
CA GLN A 121 -12.33 24.77 20.68
C GLN A 121 -11.19 23.74 20.77
N ALA A 122 -11.09 22.83 19.80
CA ALA A 122 -9.95 21.92 19.66
C ALA A 122 -8.63 22.70 19.83
N PRO A 123 -7.64 22.21 20.60
CA PRO A 123 -6.36 22.90 20.68
C PRO A 123 -5.85 23.09 19.27
N PRO A 124 -5.28 24.27 18.97
CA PRO A 124 -4.97 24.65 17.60
C PRO A 124 -3.90 23.75 16.97
N VAL A 125 -3.15 22.99 17.76
CA VAL A 125 -2.04 22.12 17.34
C VAL A 125 -1.99 20.90 18.26
N ILE A 126 -2.04 19.68 17.71
CA ILE A 126 -1.95 18.41 18.47
C ILE A 126 -1.04 17.45 17.71
N GLY A 127 -0.04 16.89 18.39
CA GLY A 127 0.88 15.94 17.77
C GLY A 127 1.47 16.50 16.46
N PRO A 128 1.31 15.82 15.31
CA PRO A 128 1.79 16.31 14.00
C PRO A 128 0.89 17.35 13.32
N PHE A 129 -0.30 17.65 13.88
CA PHE A 129 -1.36 18.39 13.20
C PHE A 129 -1.40 19.86 13.60
N ASP A 130 -1.39 20.77 12.62
CA ASP A 130 -1.56 22.23 12.77
C ASP A 130 -2.42 22.79 11.62
N PRO A 131 -3.74 22.97 11.81
CA PRO A 131 -4.62 23.57 10.81
C PRO A 131 -4.29 25.02 10.41
N GLN A 132 -3.45 25.74 11.14
CA GLN A 132 -3.06 27.12 10.80
C GLN A 132 -1.77 27.19 9.97
N ARG A 133 -0.83 26.28 10.20
CA ARG A 133 0.47 26.26 9.51
C ARG A 133 0.56 25.26 8.36
N SER A 134 -0.31 24.23 8.35
CA SER A 134 -0.39 23.29 7.24
C SER A 134 -0.75 24.01 5.95
N GLN A 135 0.13 23.96 4.94
CA GLN A 135 -0.06 24.66 3.69
C GLN A 135 -1.22 24.07 2.87
N ASN A 136 -1.35 22.75 2.88
CA ASN A 136 -2.39 21.99 2.16
C ASN A 136 -3.65 21.74 3.01
N GLY A 137 -3.67 22.14 4.28
CA GLY A 137 -4.81 21.92 5.18
C GLY A 137 -5.28 20.46 5.16
N GLY A 138 -6.57 20.25 4.96
CA GLY A 138 -7.19 18.91 4.96
C GLY A 138 -6.69 17.97 3.86
N SER A 139 -6.13 18.50 2.76
CA SER A 139 -5.56 17.67 1.69
C SER A 139 -4.37 16.84 2.20
N THR A 140 -3.50 17.38 3.06
CA THR A 140 -2.40 16.60 3.68
C THR A 140 -2.69 16.21 5.13
N GLY A 141 -3.97 16.17 5.51
CA GLY A 141 -4.40 15.76 6.84
C GLY A 141 -3.94 16.73 7.93
N TYR A 142 -3.76 18.01 7.58
CA TYR A 142 -3.32 19.08 8.48
C TYR A 142 -1.90 18.92 9.06
N THR A 143 -1.07 18.05 8.49
CA THR A 143 0.35 17.92 8.87
C THR A 143 1.20 19.06 8.31
N VAL A 144 2.40 19.25 8.87
CA VAL A 144 3.29 20.38 8.54
C VAL A 144 4.64 19.89 7.99
N GLY A 145 4.90 20.20 6.72
CA GLY A 145 6.19 19.99 6.07
C GLY A 145 7.25 21.01 6.51
N GLY A 146 7.58 21.95 5.61
CA GLY A 146 8.63 22.95 5.77
C GLY A 146 9.98 22.49 5.19
N ILE A 147 11.07 23.08 5.68
CA ILE A 147 12.43 22.72 5.28
C ILE A 147 13.05 21.80 6.33
N GLY A 148 13.79 20.79 5.88
CA GLY A 148 14.59 19.92 6.73
C GLY A 148 15.95 19.63 6.09
N TRP A 149 16.94 19.38 6.93
CA TRP A 149 18.29 19.01 6.51
C TRP A 149 18.71 17.67 7.08
N TYR A 150 19.41 16.89 6.26
CA TYR A 150 20.08 15.67 6.65
C TYR A 150 21.57 15.78 6.38
N ARG A 151 22.40 15.23 7.28
CA ARG A 151 23.85 15.15 7.10
C ARG A 151 24.36 13.76 7.44
N LYS A 152 25.37 13.29 6.73
CA LYS A 152 26.00 11.99 7.00
C LYS A 152 27.51 12.06 6.83
N HIS A 153 28.21 11.64 7.87
CA HIS A 153 29.66 11.51 7.90
C HIS A 153 30.06 10.06 7.61
N PHE A 154 31.05 9.86 6.75
CA PHE A 154 31.61 8.54 6.47
C PHE A 154 33.08 8.62 6.05
N GLY A 155 33.89 7.63 6.42
CA GLY A 155 35.29 7.54 6.04
C GLY A 155 35.55 6.57 4.89
N ALA A 156 36.83 6.31 4.63
CA ALA A 156 37.29 5.40 3.57
C ALA A 156 36.82 3.94 3.77
N GLU A 157 36.52 3.53 5.01
CA GLU A 157 35.91 2.22 5.31
C GLU A 157 34.57 2.02 4.62
N ALA A 158 33.84 3.11 4.36
CA ALA A 158 32.60 3.04 3.60
C ALA A 158 32.83 2.86 2.09
N LEU A 159 34.05 3.07 1.62
CA LEU A 159 34.44 2.92 0.23
C LEU A 159 35.23 1.62 -0.01
N ALA A 160 35.51 0.85 1.04
CA ALA A 160 36.30 -0.37 0.94
C ALA A 160 35.65 -1.38 -0.02
N GLY A 161 36.42 -1.80 -1.03
CA GLY A 161 36.02 -2.79 -2.03
C GLY A 161 37.26 -3.47 -2.65
N GLU A 162 37.11 -4.69 -3.13
CA GLU A 162 38.23 -5.53 -3.62
C GLU A 162 38.73 -5.18 -5.05
N LEU A 163 38.12 -4.20 -5.73
CA LEU A 163 38.07 -4.15 -7.21
C LEU A 163 38.87 -3.01 -7.91
N GLY A 164 39.94 -2.46 -7.33
CA GLY A 164 40.76 -1.43 -8.00
C GLY A 164 40.18 0.00 -7.88
N PRO A 165 40.46 0.97 -8.79
CA PRO A 165 39.97 2.34 -8.62
C PRO A 165 38.44 2.35 -8.50
N LEU A 166 37.98 2.92 -7.37
CA LEU A 166 36.61 2.79 -6.87
C LEU A 166 35.72 3.85 -7.51
N HIS A 167 34.60 3.42 -8.10
CA HIS A 167 33.47 4.27 -8.40
C HIS A 167 32.40 4.09 -7.34
N ALA A 168 31.92 5.20 -6.78
CA ALA A 168 30.91 5.23 -5.73
C ALA A 168 29.69 6.02 -6.18
N GLU A 169 28.52 5.41 -6.11
CA GLU A 169 27.24 5.98 -6.53
C GLU A 169 26.25 5.90 -5.36
N LEU A 170 25.64 7.04 -5.01
CA LEU A 170 24.59 7.12 -4.00
C LEU A 170 23.23 7.18 -4.67
N ARG A 171 22.36 6.21 -4.38
CA ARG A 171 20.96 6.19 -4.81
C ARG A 171 20.04 6.55 -3.65
N PHE A 172 19.05 7.39 -3.94
CA PHE A 172 17.87 7.61 -3.11
C PHE A 172 16.67 6.96 -3.79
N ASP A 173 15.91 6.14 -3.08
CA ASP A 173 14.71 5.54 -3.67
C ASP A 173 13.51 6.51 -3.70
N GLY A 174 13.57 7.58 -2.90
CA GLY A 174 12.64 8.71 -2.90
C GLY A 174 12.90 9.70 -1.77
N VAL A 175 12.78 11.00 -2.05
CA VAL A 175 12.92 12.10 -1.10
C VAL A 175 11.81 13.12 -1.34
N TYR A 176 10.89 13.30 -0.40
CA TYR A 176 9.75 14.20 -0.57
C TYR A 176 9.99 15.55 0.13
N GLN A 177 10.17 16.66 -0.59
CA GLN A 177 10.48 16.79 -2.02
C GLN A 177 11.42 17.98 -2.23
N ASN A 178 11.75 18.32 -3.50
CA ASN A 178 12.69 19.39 -3.83
C ASN A 178 14.04 19.21 -3.10
N ALA A 179 14.68 18.07 -3.35
CA ALA A 179 15.90 17.69 -2.68
C ALA A 179 17.12 18.30 -3.37
N ASP A 180 17.97 18.99 -2.60
CA ASP A 180 19.31 19.37 -3.03
C ASP A 180 20.34 18.53 -2.28
N VAL A 181 21.35 18.03 -3.00
CA VAL A 181 22.37 17.11 -2.46
C VAL A 181 23.77 17.70 -2.64
N TRP A 182 24.58 17.64 -1.58
CA TRP A 182 25.99 18.02 -1.60
C TRP A 182 26.88 16.92 -1.04
N LEU A 183 28.10 16.84 -1.56
CA LEU A 183 29.21 16.08 -0.97
C LEU A 183 30.38 17.02 -0.75
N ASN A 184 30.85 17.11 0.50
CA ASN A 184 32.00 17.93 0.89
C ASN A 184 31.87 19.41 0.46
N GLY A 185 30.65 19.97 0.47
CA GLY A 185 30.36 21.33 0.02
C GLY A 185 30.16 21.49 -1.49
N VAL A 186 30.36 20.45 -2.29
CA VAL A 186 30.09 20.48 -3.75
C VAL A 186 28.66 20.03 -4.01
N HIS A 187 27.89 20.86 -4.72
CA HIS A 187 26.52 20.54 -5.13
C HIS A 187 26.53 19.44 -6.19
N LEU A 188 25.88 18.33 -5.89
CA LEU A 188 25.75 17.18 -6.80
C LEU A 188 24.54 17.30 -7.71
N GLY A 189 23.46 17.93 -7.22
CA GLY A 189 22.28 18.20 -8.02
C GLY A 189 21.02 18.47 -7.20
N PHE A 190 19.97 18.79 -7.94
CA PHE A 190 18.61 19.03 -7.47
C PHE A 190 17.67 17.95 -8.03
N HIS A 191 16.74 17.45 -7.23
CA HIS A 191 15.71 16.50 -7.65
C HIS A 191 14.32 16.94 -7.14
N PRO A 192 13.42 17.41 -8.02
CA PRO A 192 12.15 17.97 -7.61
C PRO A 192 11.13 16.92 -7.17
N TYR A 193 10.99 15.83 -7.93
CA TYR A 193 9.85 14.92 -7.76
C TYR A 193 10.04 13.99 -6.57
N GLY A 194 9.06 14.00 -5.65
CA GLY A 194 9.19 13.28 -4.39
C GLY A 194 9.11 11.76 -4.48
N TYR A 195 8.72 11.18 -5.62
CA TYR A 195 8.36 9.76 -5.72
C TYR A 195 9.29 8.93 -6.60
N THR A 196 10.19 9.55 -7.35
CA THR A 196 11.12 8.84 -8.23
C THR A 196 12.47 8.64 -7.56
N SER A 197 13.09 7.53 -7.92
CA SER A 197 14.45 7.22 -7.49
C SER A 197 15.46 8.02 -8.33
N PHE A 198 16.58 8.42 -7.73
CA PHE A 198 17.66 9.15 -8.40
C PHE A 198 19.00 8.82 -7.79
N ALA A 199 20.09 9.06 -8.52
CA ALA A 199 21.44 8.74 -8.07
C ALA A 199 22.47 9.80 -8.46
N HIS A 200 23.53 9.90 -7.66
CA HIS A 200 24.67 10.77 -7.91
C HIS A 200 25.98 9.98 -7.87
N ASP A 201 26.86 10.26 -8.83
CA ASP A 201 28.26 9.81 -8.77
C ASP A 201 29.01 10.64 -7.74
N LEU A 202 29.49 9.98 -6.68
CA LEU A 202 30.25 10.61 -5.62
C LEU A 202 31.74 10.70 -5.98
N THR A 203 32.21 9.86 -6.89
CA THR A 203 33.62 9.60 -7.19
C THR A 203 34.45 10.87 -7.38
N PRO A 204 34.01 11.87 -8.16
CA PRO A 204 34.83 13.07 -8.42
C PRO A 204 35.06 13.97 -7.20
N HIS A 205 34.26 13.82 -6.14
CA HIS A 205 34.23 14.72 -4.98
C HIS A 205 34.53 14.01 -3.65
N LEU A 206 34.82 12.72 -3.68
CA LEU A 206 35.24 11.96 -2.51
C LEU A 206 36.63 12.39 -2.04
N ASN A 207 36.77 12.43 -0.71
CA ASN A 207 38.05 12.38 -0.03
C ASN A 207 38.39 10.90 0.25
N PRO A 208 39.30 10.27 -0.51
CA PRO A 208 39.53 8.83 -0.42
C PRO A 208 40.32 8.41 0.82
N THR A 209 40.98 9.35 1.50
CA THR A 209 41.85 9.07 2.66
C THR A 209 41.36 9.74 3.96
N GLY A 210 40.26 10.48 3.90
CA GLY A 210 39.73 11.25 5.02
C GLY A 210 38.20 11.20 5.12
N PRO A 211 37.62 12.02 6.01
CA PRO A 211 36.17 12.06 6.19
C PRO A 211 35.48 12.69 4.97
N ASN A 212 34.28 12.20 4.71
CA ASN A 212 33.34 12.72 3.74
C ASN A 212 32.04 13.12 4.43
N VAL A 213 31.43 14.20 3.95
CA VAL A 213 30.18 14.72 4.48
C VAL A 213 29.17 14.86 3.34
N LEU A 214 28.09 14.10 3.42
CA LEU A 214 26.90 14.35 2.62
C LEU A 214 25.99 15.33 3.36
N ALA A 215 25.37 16.25 2.62
CA ALA A 215 24.29 17.09 3.09
C ALA A 215 23.12 17.01 2.11
N VAL A 216 21.90 16.95 2.63
CA VAL A 216 20.67 16.93 1.85
C VAL A 216 19.72 17.96 2.44
N ARG A 217 19.32 18.95 1.64
CA ARG A 217 18.25 19.89 1.99
C ARG A 217 16.97 19.42 1.31
N VAL A 218 15.87 19.38 2.04
CA VAL A 218 14.55 18.98 1.55
C VAL A 218 13.57 20.10 1.82
N ASP A 219 12.81 20.50 0.80
CA ASP A 219 11.88 21.63 0.86
C ASP A 219 10.45 21.22 0.51
N ASN A 220 9.65 21.01 1.56
CA ASN A 220 8.21 20.76 1.46
C ASN A 220 7.41 21.93 2.05
N SER A 221 7.72 23.16 1.64
CA SER A 221 7.04 24.38 2.11
C SER A 221 5.81 24.79 1.27
N GLY A 222 5.48 24.05 0.22
CA GLY A 222 4.46 24.44 -0.76
C GLY A 222 3.09 23.77 -0.61
N GLN A 223 2.13 24.29 -1.38
CA GLN A 223 0.84 23.67 -1.65
C GLN A 223 0.93 22.71 -2.85
N ASN A 224 1.27 21.46 -2.58
CA ASN A 224 1.89 20.57 -3.58
C ASN A 224 1.40 19.11 -3.57
N SER A 225 0.26 18.82 -2.94
CA SER A 225 -0.31 17.47 -2.87
C SER A 225 -1.79 17.49 -2.47
N ARG A 226 -2.57 16.54 -2.98
CA ARG A 226 -3.97 16.32 -2.55
C ARG A 226 -4.10 15.37 -1.36
N TRP A 227 -3.10 14.51 -1.14
CA TRP A 227 -3.03 13.53 -0.03
C TRP A 227 -1.78 13.79 0.84
N TYR A 228 -1.67 13.11 1.98
CA TYR A 228 -0.47 13.17 2.82
C TYR A 228 0.76 12.67 2.06
N SER A 229 1.75 13.53 1.87
CA SER A 229 2.99 13.18 1.20
C SER A 229 4.10 12.69 2.13
N GLY A 230 4.07 13.12 3.40
CA GLY A 230 5.22 13.05 4.29
C GLY A 230 6.30 14.07 3.93
N SER A 231 7.41 14.07 4.67
CA SER A 231 8.54 14.96 4.37
C SER A 231 9.87 14.37 4.78
N GLY A 232 10.82 14.36 3.83
CA GLY A 232 12.17 13.88 4.06
C GLY A 232 12.59 12.70 3.19
N ILE A 233 13.66 12.02 3.60
CA ILE A 233 14.19 10.83 2.94
C ILE A 233 13.39 9.63 3.44
N TYR A 234 12.18 9.46 2.91
CA TYR A 234 11.17 8.51 3.38
C TYR A 234 11.29 7.10 2.78
N ARG A 235 12.22 6.89 1.83
CA ARG A 235 12.62 5.58 1.32
C ARG A 235 14.10 5.30 1.54
N HIS A 236 14.51 4.06 1.26
CA HIS A 236 15.90 3.61 1.41
C HIS A 236 16.91 4.39 0.58
N THR A 237 18.14 4.42 1.09
CA THR A 237 19.32 4.94 0.43
C THR A 237 20.35 3.83 0.26
N TRP A 238 21.07 3.85 -0.86
CA TRP A 238 21.98 2.77 -1.23
C TRP A 238 23.31 3.34 -1.72
N LEU A 239 24.40 2.76 -1.24
CA LEU A 239 25.75 3.05 -1.74
C LEU A 239 26.22 1.87 -2.61
N THR A 240 26.40 2.13 -3.91
CA THR A 240 27.00 1.18 -4.84
C THR A 240 28.49 1.51 -5.02
N VAL A 241 29.36 0.53 -4.80
CA VAL A 241 30.82 0.65 -5.00
C VAL A 241 31.28 -0.40 -6.00
N THR A 242 31.92 0.05 -7.09
CA THR A 242 32.29 -0.80 -8.24
C THR A 242 33.67 -0.43 -8.81
N GLY A 243 34.23 -1.31 -9.65
CA GLY A 243 35.35 -0.95 -10.53
C GLY A 243 34.89 -0.11 -11.74
N PRO A 244 35.81 0.28 -12.63
CA PRO A 244 35.50 1.16 -13.76
C PRO A 244 34.61 0.53 -14.84
N VAL A 245 34.69 -0.78 -15.03
CA VAL A 245 33.82 -1.50 -15.98
C VAL A 245 32.71 -2.18 -15.18
N ARG A 246 31.48 -1.69 -15.33
CA ARG A 246 30.33 -2.08 -14.50
C ARG A 246 29.04 -2.18 -15.29
N ILE A 247 28.03 -2.77 -14.67
CA ILE A 247 26.64 -2.62 -15.07
C ILE A 247 26.12 -1.32 -14.42
N PRO A 248 25.62 -0.34 -15.21
CA PRO A 248 25.05 0.89 -14.66
C PRO A 248 23.75 0.62 -13.89
N LEU A 249 23.28 1.60 -13.11
CA LEU A 249 21.98 1.53 -12.45
C LEU A 249 20.88 1.17 -13.48
N TRP A 250 20.07 0.15 -13.15
CA TRP A 250 19.01 -0.41 -14.01
C TRP A 250 19.46 -0.92 -15.39
N GLY A 251 20.76 -1.22 -15.54
CA GLY A 251 21.36 -1.73 -16.78
C GLY A 251 21.02 -3.18 -17.15
N VAL A 252 20.07 -3.83 -16.47
CA VAL A 252 19.59 -5.19 -16.81
C VAL A 252 18.10 -5.14 -17.09
N HIS A 253 17.68 -5.67 -18.23
CA HIS A 253 16.27 -5.78 -18.61
C HIS A 253 15.95 -7.21 -19.04
N VAL A 254 15.01 -7.84 -18.33
CA VAL A 254 14.54 -9.20 -18.60
C VAL A 254 13.14 -9.13 -19.20
N THR A 255 12.96 -9.77 -20.37
CA THR A 255 11.66 -9.94 -21.02
C THR A 255 11.40 -11.41 -21.33
N THR A 256 10.12 -11.81 -21.45
CA THR A 256 9.73 -13.18 -21.78
C THR A 256 8.85 -13.25 -23.03
N PRO A 257 9.42 -13.12 -24.24
CA PRO A 257 8.65 -13.00 -25.48
C PRO A 257 7.96 -14.30 -25.93
N GLU A 258 8.43 -15.46 -25.43
CA GLU A 258 7.77 -16.76 -25.64
C GLU A 258 7.45 -17.37 -24.28
N VAL A 259 6.18 -17.68 -24.02
CA VAL A 259 5.75 -18.23 -22.73
C VAL A 259 4.85 -19.43 -22.94
N SER A 260 5.29 -20.57 -22.42
CA SER A 260 4.48 -21.76 -22.23
C SER A 260 5.05 -22.60 -21.08
N PRO A 261 4.26 -23.47 -20.45
CA PRO A 261 4.77 -24.38 -19.43
C PRO A 261 5.91 -25.27 -19.94
N HIS A 262 5.89 -25.68 -21.22
CA HIS A 262 6.88 -26.61 -21.77
C HIS A 262 8.19 -25.94 -22.20
N ARG A 263 8.10 -24.77 -22.83
CA ARG A 263 9.23 -23.99 -23.34
C ARG A 263 8.90 -22.50 -23.24
N SER A 264 9.66 -21.79 -22.42
CA SER A 264 9.64 -20.33 -22.36
C SER A 264 11.01 -19.77 -22.74
N LEU A 265 11.06 -18.50 -23.11
CA LEU A 265 12.29 -17.80 -23.47
C LEU A 265 12.48 -16.61 -22.55
N ALA A 266 13.57 -16.58 -21.77
CA ALA A 266 14.02 -15.36 -21.11
C ALA A 266 15.00 -14.64 -22.05
N ARG A 267 14.70 -13.39 -22.40
CA ARG A 267 15.59 -12.53 -23.17
C ARG A 267 16.14 -11.46 -22.22
N VAL A 268 17.46 -11.43 -22.05
CA VAL A 268 18.14 -10.57 -21.08
C VAL A 268 19.06 -9.60 -21.82
N ALA A 269 18.70 -8.31 -21.79
CA ALA A 269 19.56 -7.22 -22.25
C ALA A 269 20.41 -6.69 -21.08
N VAL A 270 21.67 -6.38 -21.35
CA VAL A 270 22.62 -5.88 -20.36
C VAL A 270 23.38 -4.70 -20.96
N SER A 271 23.41 -3.58 -20.26
CA SER A 271 24.26 -2.43 -20.56
C SER A 271 25.57 -2.54 -19.79
N VAL A 272 26.67 -2.14 -20.43
CA VAL A 272 28.01 -2.12 -19.82
C VAL A 272 28.58 -0.73 -19.92
N ALA A 273 28.86 -0.12 -18.78
CA ALA A 273 29.50 1.18 -18.67
C ALA A 273 31.00 0.99 -18.40
N ASN A 274 31.84 1.78 -19.10
CA ASN A 274 33.25 1.95 -18.77
C ASN A 274 33.47 3.37 -18.27
N LEU A 275 33.50 3.55 -16.95
CA LEU A 275 33.74 4.81 -16.27
C LEU A 275 35.24 5.14 -16.15
N GLY A 276 36.12 4.26 -16.65
CA GLY A 276 37.56 4.45 -16.65
C GLY A 276 38.05 5.38 -17.77
N THR A 277 39.35 5.64 -17.76
CA THR A 277 40.05 6.50 -18.74
C THR A 277 40.66 5.73 -19.92
N HIS A 278 40.51 4.41 -19.94
CA HIS A 278 41.08 3.54 -20.97
C HIS A 278 40.00 2.60 -21.51
N ASP A 279 40.07 2.30 -22.80
CA ASP A 279 39.20 1.31 -23.42
C ASP A 279 39.38 -0.06 -22.76
N SER A 280 38.28 -0.79 -22.62
CA SER A 280 38.28 -2.14 -22.07
C SER A 280 37.59 -3.10 -23.02
N THR A 281 38.01 -4.37 -23.00
CA THR A 281 37.29 -5.44 -23.69
C THR A 281 36.55 -6.28 -22.65
N ALA A 282 35.23 -6.22 -22.70
CA ALA A 282 34.35 -6.88 -21.74
C ALA A 282 33.44 -7.90 -22.44
N SER A 283 33.18 -9.04 -21.81
CA SER A 283 32.12 -9.96 -22.21
C SER A 283 31.08 -10.10 -21.09
N VAL A 284 29.87 -10.51 -21.45
CA VAL A 284 28.78 -10.68 -20.48
C VAL A 284 28.38 -12.14 -20.40
N ARG A 285 28.25 -12.66 -19.19
CA ARG A 285 27.66 -13.97 -18.91
C ARG A 285 26.36 -13.79 -18.14
N VAL A 286 25.27 -14.30 -18.67
CA VAL A 286 23.97 -14.36 -17.96
C VAL A 286 23.69 -15.79 -17.53
N THR A 287 23.39 -15.97 -16.25
CA THR A 287 22.96 -17.24 -15.65
C THR A 287 21.55 -17.07 -15.08
N VAL A 288 20.60 -17.90 -15.49
CA VAL A 288 19.25 -17.92 -14.93
C VAL A 288 19.13 -19.06 -13.91
N LEU A 289 18.70 -18.70 -12.71
CA LEU A 289 18.39 -19.60 -11.60
C LEU A 289 16.87 -19.73 -11.45
N ASP A 290 16.40 -20.95 -11.22
CA ASP A 290 15.01 -21.24 -10.92
C ASP A 290 14.61 -20.84 -9.48
N PRO A 291 13.32 -20.91 -9.11
CA PRO A 291 12.87 -20.57 -7.76
C PRO A 291 13.49 -21.39 -6.63
N ARG A 292 14.21 -22.48 -6.93
CA ARG A 292 14.93 -23.32 -5.97
C ARG A 292 16.44 -23.03 -5.98
N GLY A 293 16.88 -21.99 -6.66
CA GLY A 293 18.29 -21.60 -6.80
C GLY A 293 19.09 -22.49 -7.75
N ARG A 294 18.46 -23.33 -8.58
CA ARG A 294 19.17 -24.20 -9.53
C ARG A 294 19.40 -23.48 -10.84
N ILE A 295 20.60 -23.59 -11.40
CA ILE A 295 20.92 -23.04 -12.73
C ILE A 295 20.11 -23.80 -13.79
N VAL A 296 19.30 -23.08 -14.55
CA VAL A 296 18.47 -23.64 -15.64
C VAL A 296 18.90 -23.19 -17.03
N ALA A 297 19.62 -22.08 -17.14
CA ALA A 297 20.24 -21.64 -18.38
C ALA A 297 21.46 -20.75 -18.14
N THR A 298 22.43 -20.81 -19.06
CA THR A 298 23.58 -19.90 -19.12
C THR A 298 23.86 -19.51 -20.57
N ARG A 299 24.18 -18.24 -20.80
CA ARG A 299 24.61 -17.70 -22.09
C ARG A 299 25.76 -16.72 -21.91
N HIS A 300 26.57 -16.60 -22.96
CA HIS A 300 27.71 -15.72 -23.01
C HIS A 300 27.61 -14.85 -24.26
N ALA A 301 27.71 -13.54 -24.09
CA ALA A 301 27.96 -12.62 -25.19
C ALA A 301 29.45 -12.69 -25.56
N PRO A 302 29.81 -12.54 -26.84
CA PRO A 302 31.22 -12.41 -27.23
C PRO A 302 31.83 -11.14 -26.60
N PRO A 303 33.16 -11.10 -26.41
CA PRO A 303 33.82 -9.87 -25.95
C PRO A 303 33.57 -8.70 -26.91
N GLN A 304 33.29 -7.54 -26.33
CA GLN A 304 33.08 -6.27 -27.04
C GLN A 304 34.01 -5.20 -26.47
N SER A 305 34.45 -4.29 -27.35
CA SER A 305 35.21 -3.11 -26.92
C SER A 305 34.25 -2.09 -26.33
N VAL A 306 34.52 -1.64 -25.11
CA VAL A 306 33.79 -0.58 -24.42
C VAL A 306 34.75 0.59 -24.25
N THR A 307 34.55 1.63 -25.06
CA THR A 307 35.38 2.84 -25.05
C THR A 307 35.34 3.51 -23.69
N ALA A 308 36.44 4.16 -23.29
CA ALA A 308 36.48 4.97 -22.08
C ALA A 308 35.33 5.99 -22.02
N SER A 309 34.72 6.13 -20.84
CA SER A 309 33.62 7.05 -20.55
C SER A 309 32.36 6.86 -21.42
N THR A 310 32.08 5.64 -21.87
CA THR A 310 30.86 5.32 -22.61
C THR A 310 30.10 4.15 -21.99
N THR A 311 28.83 4.03 -22.36
CA THR A 311 27.98 2.87 -22.10
C THR A 311 27.62 2.21 -23.42
N VAL A 312 27.68 0.89 -23.47
CA VAL A 312 27.31 0.08 -24.63
C VAL A 312 26.24 -0.93 -24.23
N ASP A 313 25.18 -1.03 -25.03
CA ASP A 313 24.18 -2.08 -24.89
C ASP A 313 24.64 -3.36 -25.59
N ILE A 314 24.74 -4.43 -24.82
CA ILE A 314 25.08 -5.75 -25.34
C ILE A 314 23.84 -6.35 -26.01
N PRO A 315 23.96 -6.96 -27.21
CA PRO A 315 22.86 -7.68 -27.82
C PRO A 315 22.20 -8.65 -26.84
N ALA A 316 20.87 -8.58 -26.73
CA ALA A 316 20.15 -9.34 -25.73
C ALA A 316 20.39 -10.85 -25.87
N LEU A 317 20.67 -11.51 -24.74
CA LEU A 317 20.93 -12.94 -24.69
C LEU A 317 19.62 -13.70 -24.55
N GLU A 318 19.42 -14.69 -25.41
CA GLU A 318 18.26 -15.57 -25.40
C GLU A 318 18.55 -16.87 -24.63
N LEU A 319 17.84 -17.05 -23.51
CA LEU A 319 17.98 -18.16 -22.58
C LEU A 319 16.70 -19.01 -22.56
N PRO A 320 16.63 -20.10 -23.35
CA PRO A 320 15.47 -21.00 -23.34
C PRO A 320 15.35 -21.74 -22.01
N ILE A 321 14.18 -21.68 -21.40
CA ILE A 321 13.83 -22.35 -20.15
C ILE A 321 12.85 -23.49 -20.46
N ARG A 322 13.26 -24.73 -20.21
CA ARG A 322 12.40 -25.92 -20.36
C ARG A 322 11.62 -26.14 -19.07
N GLN A 323 10.35 -26.51 -19.18
CA GLN A 323 9.49 -26.77 -18.01
C GLN A 323 9.46 -25.57 -17.05
N ALA A 324 9.08 -24.40 -17.58
CA ALA A 324 9.07 -23.16 -16.82
C ALA A 324 7.94 -23.15 -15.78
N ALA A 325 8.26 -22.78 -14.55
CA ALA A 325 7.27 -22.47 -13.55
C ALA A 325 6.74 -21.05 -13.82
N LEU A 326 5.53 -20.95 -14.38
CA LEU A 326 4.97 -19.65 -14.74
C LEU A 326 4.58 -18.86 -13.49
N TRP A 327 4.84 -17.57 -13.50
CA TRP A 327 4.34 -16.64 -12.50
C TRP A 327 2.83 -16.43 -12.70
N SER A 328 2.06 -16.52 -11.63
CA SER A 328 0.63 -16.20 -11.61
C SER A 328 0.18 -15.75 -10.21
N LEU A 329 -1.06 -15.27 -10.11
CA LEU A 329 -1.69 -14.83 -8.85
C LEU A 329 -1.72 -15.90 -7.74
N GLY A 330 -1.73 -17.18 -8.08
CA GLY A 330 -1.75 -18.31 -7.14
C GLY A 330 -0.47 -19.13 -7.13
N SER A 331 0.47 -18.85 -8.02
CA SER A 331 1.78 -19.50 -8.09
C SER A 331 2.84 -18.48 -8.53
N PRO A 332 3.21 -17.54 -7.65
CA PRO A 332 4.12 -16.43 -7.97
C PRO A 332 5.59 -16.90 -8.05
N SER A 333 5.89 -17.73 -9.05
CA SER A 333 7.23 -18.30 -9.24
C SER A 333 8.22 -17.23 -9.72
N LEU A 334 9.32 -17.05 -8.99
CA LEU A 334 10.34 -16.04 -9.27
C LEU A 334 11.69 -16.70 -9.61
N TYR A 335 12.24 -16.31 -10.75
CA TYR A 335 13.57 -16.66 -11.22
C TYR A 335 14.55 -15.54 -10.86
N THR A 336 15.85 -15.84 -10.94
CA THR A 336 16.91 -14.83 -10.83
C THR A 336 17.79 -14.87 -12.08
N ALA A 337 17.97 -13.72 -12.73
CA ALA A 337 18.98 -13.51 -13.76
C ALA A 337 20.23 -12.89 -13.11
N ARG A 338 21.34 -13.63 -13.09
CA ARG A 338 22.65 -13.12 -12.69
C ARG A 338 23.45 -12.74 -13.92
N ALA A 339 23.74 -11.45 -14.09
CA ALA A 339 24.60 -10.92 -15.14
C ALA A 339 26.00 -10.63 -14.58
N ASP A 340 27.01 -11.32 -15.10
CA ASP A 340 28.42 -11.11 -14.77
C ASP A 340 29.12 -10.38 -15.93
N ILE A 341 29.89 -9.34 -15.63
CA ILE A 341 30.83 -8.71 -16.57
C ILE A 341 32.20 -9.35 -16.42
N LEU A 342 32.79 -9.80 -17.52
CA LEU A 342 34.12 -10.42 -17.54
C LEU A 342 35.11 -9.57 -18.33
N VAL A 343 36.24 -9.22 -17.69
CA VAL A 343 37.39 -8.57 -18.33
C VAL A 343 38.61 -9.48 -18.16
N GLY A 344 39.26 -9.84 -19.27
CA GLY A 344 40.38 -10.80 -19.24
C GLY A 344 40.00 -12.16 -18.63
N GLY A 345 38.73 -12.57 -18.74
CA GLY A 345 38.20 -13.82 -18.18
C GLY A 345 37.87 -13.79 -16.69
N ARG A 346 38.07 -12.66 -15.99
CA ARG A 346 37.72 -12.47 -14.58
C ARG A 346 36.42 -11.69 -14.45
N VAL A 347 35.55 -12.09 -13.52
CA VAL A 347 34.35 -11.31 -13.19
C VAL A 347 34.77 -10.02 -12.49
N VAL A 348 34.32 -8.88 -13.01
CA VAL A 348 34.62 -7.54 -12.47
C VAL A 348 33.39 -6.81 -11.92
N ASP A 349 32.19 -7.22 -12.31
CA ASP A 349 30.94 -6.75 -11.73
C ASP A 349 29.86 -7.83 -11.89
N THR A 350 28.90 -7.87 -10.97
CA THR A 350 27.76 -8.79 -10.98
C THR A 350 26.49 -8.08 -10.52
N VAL A 351 25.42 -8.18 -11.31
CA VAL A 351 24.06 -7.74 -10.93
C VAL A 351 23.11 -8.92 -10.96
N THR A 352 22.25 -9.03 -9.96
CA THR A 352 21.16 -10.01 -9.89
C THR A 352 19.82 -9.31 -10.03
N THR A 353 18.98 -9.80 -10.94
CA THR A 353 17.64 -9.28 -11.19
C THR A 353 16.62 -10.39 -11.01
N ARG A 354 15.65 -10.21 -10.10
CA ARG A 354 14.51 -11.12 -9.96
C ARG A 354 13.52 -10.85 -11.09
N PHE A 355 12.87 -11.90 -11.58
CA PHE A 355 11.82 -11.79 -12.60
C PHE A 355 10.85 -12.97 -12.54
N GLY A 356 9.66 -12.81 -13.10
CA GLY A 356 8.68 -13.88 -13.29
C GLY A 356 8.49 -14.19 -14.77
N ILE A 357 8.23 -15.45 -15.10
CA ILE A 357 7.92 -15.87 -16.48
C ILE A 357 6.40 -15.90 -16.64
N ARG A 358 5.84 -15.00 -17.44
CA ARG A 358 4.39 -14.89 -17.68
C ARG A 358 4.09 -14.27 -19.03
N SER A 359 2.91 -14.54 -19.58
CA SER A 359 2.33 -13.72 -20.66
C SER A 359 1.15 -12.90 -20.16
N ILE A 360 1.01 -11.69 -20.71
CA ILE A 360 -0.17 -10.83 -20.54
C ILE A 360 -0.75 -10.46 -21.90
N VAL A 361 -2.07 -10.35 -21.96
CA VAL A 361 -2.81 -9.82 -23.10
C VAL A 361 -3.91 -8.92 -22.57
N TRP A 362 -4.02 -7.72 -23.16
CA TRP A 362 -5.13 -6.80 -22.96
C TRP A 362 -5.82 -6.59 -24.30
N ASN A 363 -7.11 -6.92 -24.38
CA ASN A 363 -7.83 -6.92 -25.64
C ASN A 363 -9.32 -6.60 -25.42
N GLY A 364 -9.91 -5.83 -26.35
CA GLY A 364 -11.32 -5.44 -26.27
C GLY A 364 -12.34 -6.53 -26.58
N GLU A 365 -11.96 -7.75 -26.95
CA GLU A 365 -12.88 -8.86 -27.14
C GLU A 365 -12.78 -9.87 -25.98
N VAL A 366 -11.56 -10.29 -25.66
CA VAL A 366 -11.28 -11.35 -24.67
C VAL A 366 -10.89 -10.81 -23.28
N GLY A 367 -10.73 -9.50 -23.15
CA GLY A 367 -10.39 -8.86 -21.90
C GLY A 367 -8.91 -8.98 -21.51
N PHE A 368 -8.65 -9.26 -20.23
CA PHE A 368 -7.31 -9.47 -19.69
C PHE A 368 -7.02 -10.96 -19.52
N LEU A 369 -5.95 -11.43 -20.16
CA LEU A 369 -5.46 -12.80 -20.02
C LEU A 369 -4.09 -12.81 -19.33
N LEU A 370 -3.93 -13.65 -18.31
CA LEU A 370 -2.65 -13.99 -17.69
C LEU A 370 -2.33 -15.46 -18.01
N ASN A 371 -1.20 -15.72 -18.68
CA ASN A 371 -0.82 -17.06 -19.14
C ASN A 371 -1.91 -17.73 -20.00
N GLY A 372 -2.63 -16.93 -20.80
CA GLY A 372 -3.72 -17.38 -21.66
C GLY A 372 -5.03 -17.70 -20.93
N GLN A 373 -5.13 -17.42 -19.63
CA GLN A 373 -6.35 -17.60 -18.85
C GLN A 373 -6.98 -16.25 -18.52
N PRO A 374 -8.31 -16.10 -18.65
CA PRO A 374 -9.00 -14.86 -18.28
C PRO A 374 -8.86 -14.61 -16.78
N VAL A 375 -8.62 -13.36 -16.42
CA VAL A 375 -8.54 -12.91 -15.04
C VAL A 375 -9.54 -11.79 -14.83
N GLU A 376 -10.45 -12.00 -13.89
CA GLU A 376 -11.28 -10.94 -13.33
C GLU A 376 -10.42 -10.09 -12.38
N VAL A 377 -10.12 -8.85 -12.76
CA VAL A 377 -9.23 -7.99 -11.96
C VAL A 377 -10.03 -7.28 -10.86
N MET A 378 -9.71 -7.62 -9.61
CA MET A 378 -10.28 -7.07 -8.39
C MET A 378 -9.22 -6.22 -7.72
N GLY A 379 -9.15 -4.97 -8.15
CA GLY A 379 -8.17 -3.99 -7.75
C GLY A 379 -8.63 -3.07 -6.64
N GLY A 380 -7.66 -2.39 -6.03
CA GLY A 380 -7.92 -1.26 -5.16
C GLY A 380 -6.83 -0.21 -5.29
N ASN A 381 -7.22 1.05 -5.11
CA ASN A 381 -6.30 2.18 -5.07
C ASN A 381 -5.66 2.26 -3.69
N VAL A 382 -4.35 2.52 -3.67
CA VAL A 382 -3.54 2.59 -2.45
C VAL A 382 -2.59 3.78 -2.56
N HIS A 383 -2.64 4.68 -1.57
CA HIS A 383 -1.61 5.70 -1.33
C HIS A 383 -0.41 5.10 -0.60
N HIS A 384 0.73 5.81 -0.60
CA HIS A 384 1.98 5.28 -0.06
C HIS A 384 2.05 5.24 1.47
N ASP A 385 1.31 6.10 2.18
CA ASP A 385 1.43 6.22 3.64
C ASP A 385 1.01 4.98 4.43
N HIS A 386 1.69 4.74 5.55
CA HIS A 386 1.50 3.60 6.44
C HIS A 386 0.85 4.02 7.77
N GLY A 387 -0.06 4.99 7.73
CA GLY A 387 -0.80 5.44 8.91
C GLY A 387 0.10 5.98 10.00
N PRO A 388 0.22 5.33 11.18
CA PRO A 388 1.06 5.81 12.29
C PRO A 388 2.55 5.98 11.97
N LEU A 389 3.04 5.39 10.87
CA LEU A 389 4.43 5.54 10.42
C LEU A 389 4.60 6.66 9.38
N GLY A 390 3.52 7.33 8.97
CA GLY A 390 3.53 8.31 7.89
C GLY A 390 4.04 7.69 6.60
N ALA A 391 4.93 8.38 5.90
CA ALA A 391 5.48 7.94 4.63
C ALA A 391 6.66 6.95 4.78
N VAL A 392 7.09 6.59 6.01
CA VAL A 392 8.25 5.70 6.20
C VAL A 392 8.00 4.34 5.54
N ALA A 393 8.67 4.12 4.41
CA ALA A 393 8.49 2.97 3.55
C ALA A 393 9.47 1.86 3.91
N LEU A 394 9.03 0.94 4.78
CA LEU A 394 9.76 -0.28 5.11
C LEU A 394 9.12 -1.48 4.43
N GLY A 395 9.93 -2.44 4.00
CA GLY A 395 9.49 -3.63 3.29
C GLY A 395 8.46 -4.44 4.06
N ARG A 396 8.58 -4.51 5.39
CA ARG A 396 7.57 -5.18 6.22
C ARG A 396 6.21 -4.46 6.22
N SER A 397 6.18 -3.13 6.15
CA SER A 397 4.92 -2.35 6.10
C SER A 397 4.18 -2.58 4.79
N GLU A 398 4.92 -2.57 3.67
CA GLU A 398 4.39 -2.85 2.35
C GLU A 398 3.87 -4.29 2.24
N GLU A 399 4.68 -5.27 2.69
CA GLU A 399 4.30 -6.68 2.68
C GLU A 399 3.03 -6.93 3.51
N ARG A 400 2.93 -6.36 4.71
CA ARG A 400 1.72 -6.46 5.54
C ARG A 400 0.47 -5.97 4.80
N ARG A 401 0.57 -4.84 4.08
CA ARG A 401 -0.55 -4.30 3.31
C ARG A 401 -0.96 -5.27 2.21
N VAL A 402 0.00 -5.78 1.43
CA VAL A 402 -0.27 -6.74 0.35
C VAL A 402 -0.88 -8.04 0.89
N GLU A 403 -0.38 -8.56 2.03
CA GLU A 403 -0.93 -9.75 2.70
C GLU A 403 -2.41 -9.57 3.06
N ILE A 404 -2.76 -8.42 3.66
CA ILE A 404 -4.13 -8.13 4.08
C ILE A 404 -5.05 -7.97 2.89
N LEU A 405 -4.64 -7.18 1.88
CA LEU A 405 -5.44 -6.97 0.67
C LEU A 405 -5.65 -8.29 -0.09
N LYS A 406 -4.59 -9.10 -0.25
CA LYS A 406 -4.69 -10.41 -0.90
C LYS A 406 -5.64 -11.34 -0.15
N ALA A 407 -5.56 -11.37 1.19
CA ALA A 407 -6.46 -12.17 2.01
C ALA A 407 -7.93 -11.71 1.89
N ALA A 408 -8.15 -10.43 1.60
CA ALA A 408 -9.47 -9.82 1.38
C ALA A 408 -10.04 -10.05 -0.03
N GLY A 409 -9.30 -10.73 -0.92
CA GLY A 409 -9.75 -11.04 -2.27
C GLY A 409 -9.30 -10.05 -3.34
N PHE A 410 -8.51 -9.03 -2.99
CA PHE A 410 -7.84 -8.19 -3.99
C PHE A 410 -6.78 -9.01 -4.72
N ASN A 411 -6.67 -8.80 -6.03
CA ASN A 411 -5.64 -9.40 -6.87
C ASN A 411 -4.86 -8.36 -7.69
N SER A 412 -5.16 -7.08 -7.52
CA SER A 412 -4.44 -5.97 -8.13
C SER A 412 -4.35 -4.75 -7.19
N ILE A 413 -3.28 -3.96 -7.33
CA ILE A 413 -3.11 -2.66 -6.69
C ILE A 413 -2.87 -1.62 -7.79
N ARG A 414 -3.51 -0.45 -7.67
CA ARG A 414 -3.14 0.76 -8.41
C ARG A 414 -2.42 1.71 -7.46
N THR A 415 -1.23 2.16 -7.84
CA THR A 415 -0.34 3.00 -7.01
C THR A 415 -0.73 4.47 -7.14
N ALA A 416 -1.88 4.82 -6.58
CA ALA A 416 -2.47 6.14 -6.68
C ALA A 416 -1.64 7.20 -5.90
N HIS A 417 -1.08 8.24 -6.50
CA HIS A 417 -0.96 8.54 -7.94
C HIS A 417 0.50 8.81 -8.30
N ASN A 418 1.37 7.87 -7.91
CA ASN A 418 2.80 8.06 -7.99
C ASN A 418 3.56 6.72 -8.01
N PRO A 419 4.82 6.72 -8.49
CA PRO A 419 5.66 5.54 -8.46
C PRO A 419 5.74 4.95 -7.05
N PRO A 420 5.56 3.63 -6.89
CA PRO A 420 5.61 2.98 -5.59
C PRO A 420 7.05 2.84 -5.09
N THR A 421 7.18 2.25 -3.90
CA THR A 421 8.46 1.78 -3.37
C THR A 421 8.88 0.50 -4.12
N PRO A 422 10.19 0.26 -4.33
CA PRO A 422 10.66 -1.05 -4.81
C PRO A 422 10.14 -2.20 -3.96
N GLU A 423 10.02 -1.98 -2.64
CA GLU A 423 9.58 -2.98 -1.67
C GLU A 423 8.11 -3.40 -1.86
N LEU A 424 7.22 -2.48 -2.26
CA LEU A 424 5.84 -2.83 -2.61
C LEU A 424 5.79 -3.76 -3.83
N LEU A 425 6.56 -3.44 -4.88
CA LEU A 425 6.62 -4.27 -6.09
C LEU A 425 7.21 -5.65 -5.78
N ASP A 426 8.24 -5.69 -4.96
CA ASP A 426 8.86 -6.90 -4.46
C ASP A 426 7.89 -7.78 -3.65
N ALA A 427 7.05 -7.18 -2.80
CA ALA A 427 5.98 -7.88 -2.08
C ALA A 427 4.91 -8.40 -3.04
N CYS A 428 4.46 -7.58 -4.00
CA CYS A 428 3.49 -7.96 -5.03
C CYS A 428 3.98 -9.12 -5.90
N ASP A 429 5.26 -9.12 -6.28
CA ASP A 429 5.91 -10.20 -7.02
C ASP A 429 5.89 -11.51 -6.25
N ARG A 430 6.22 -11.49 -4.95
CA ARG A 430 6.28 -12.68 -4.08
C ARG A 430 4.91 -13.22 -3.72
N LEU A 431 3.92 -12.35 -3.53
CA LEU A 431 2.59 -12.70 -3.06
C LEU A 431 1.57 -12.90 -4.19
N GLY A 432 1.96 -12.61 -5.43
CA GLY A 432 1.11 -12.77 -6.60
C GLY A 432 0.02 -11.71 -6.65
N MET A 433 0.39 -10.44 -6.65
CA MET A 433 -0.48 -9.28 -6.80
C MET A 433 -0.14 -8.56 -8.11
N LEU A 434 -1.14 -8.21 -8.92
CA LEU A 434 -0.92 -7.39 -10.12
C LEU A 434 -0.74 -5.93 -9.70
N VAL A 435 -0.01 -5.15 -10.50
CA VAL A 435 0.21 -3.73 -10.25
C VAL A 435 -0.08 -2.92 -11.51
N MET A 436 -0.93 -1.89 -11.33
CA MET A 436 -0.99 -0.72 -12.19
C MET A 436 -0.07 0.34 -11.59
N ASP A 437 1.05 0.55 -12.24
CA ASP A 437 2.11 1.47 -11.79
C ASP A 437 1.92 2.83 -12.44
N GLU A 438 1.77 3.88 -11.63
CA GLU A 438 1.30 5.19 -12.06
C GLU A 438 2.35 6.29 -11.91
N PHE A 439 2.56 7.08 -12.96
CA PHE A 439 3.64 8.06 -12.98
C PHE A 439 3.29 9.39 -12.30
N PHE A 440 2.10 9.95 -12.55
CA PHE A 440 1.83 11.37 -12.21
C PHE A 440 0.36 11.66 -11.86
N ASP A 441 0.10 12.59 -10.94
CA ASP A 441 -1.25 13.14 -10.71
C ASP A 441 -1.54 14.41 -11.53
N VAL A 442 -0.50 15.06 -12.05
CA VAL A 442 -0.57 16.31 -12.83
C VAL A 442 0.46 16.30 -13.95
N TRP A 443 0.17 17.03 -15.04
CA TRP A 443 1.13 17.30 -16.13
C TRP A 443 1.53 18.78 -16.12
N ASP A 444 1.36 19.50 -17.23
CA ASP A 444 1.72 20.90 -17.35
C ASP A 444 0.76 21.82 -16.56
N THR A 445 -0.44 21.33 -16.23
CA THR A 445 -1.45 22.02 -15.41
C THR A 445 -1.59 21.35 -14.04
N GLY A 446 -1.25 22.09 -12.97
CA GLY A 446 -1.37 21.63 -11.58
C GLY A 446 -2.81 21.64 -11.06
N LYS A 447 -3.08 20.80 -10.04
CA LYS A 447 -4.33 20.82 -9.26
C LYS A 447 -4.20 21.80 -8.07
N ASN A 448 -2.99 21.97 -7.54
CA ASN A 448 -2.57 23.00 -6.60
C ASN A 448 -1.46 23.89 -7.20
N PRO A 449 -1.23 25.10 -6.66
CA PRO A 449 -0.29 26.07 -7.23
C PRO A 449 1.19 25.62 -7.29
N GLN A 450 1.60 24.72 -6.39
CA GLN A 450 3.00 24.27 -6.26
C GLN A 450 3.11 22.75 -6.41
N ASP A 451 2.12 22.11 -7.04
CA ASP A 451 2.24 20.72 -7.47
C ASP A 451 3.43 20.56 -8.43
N TYR A 452 3.79 19.31 -8.70
CA TYR A 452 4.88 18.95 -9.60
C TYR A 452 4.78 19.56 -11.02
N SER A 453 3.61 20.07 -11.43
CA SER A 453 3.43 20.84 -12.67
C SER A 453 4.42 22.00 -12.85
N VAL A 454 4.92 22.58 -11.75
CA VAL A 454 5.94 23.66 -11.81
C VAL A 454 7.31 23.18 -12.32
N HIS A 455 7.57 21.87 -12.25
CA HIS A 455 8.79 21.22 -12.73
C HIS A 455 8.55 20.30 -13.94
N PHE A 456 7.29 19.91 -14.18
CA PHE A 456 6.92 18.85 -15.13
C PHE A 456 7.55 19.04 -16.50
N ALA A 457 7.46 20.24 -17.10
CA ALA A 457 7.97 20.51 -18.44
C ALA A 457 9.47 20.21 -18.63
N GLU A 458 10.28 20.29 -17.57
CA GLU A 458 11.72 19.98 -17.61
C GLU A 458 12.03 18.53 -17.17
N TRP A 459 11.20 17.94 -16.31
CA TRP A 459 11.57 16.73 -15.57
C TRP A 459 10.80 15.47 -15.94
N TRP A 460 9.63 15.58 -16.59
CA TRP A 460 8.75 14.42 -16.83
C TRP A 460 9.46 13.26 -17.55
N GLU A 461 10.33 13.54 -18.53
CA GLU A 461 11.07 12.51 -19.28
C GLU A 461 12.00 11.72 -18.36
N ARG A 462 12.69 12.42 -17.46
CA ARG A 462 13.64 11.82 -16.50
C ARG A 462 12.91 10.97 -15.49
N ASP A 463 11.79 11.48 -14.96
CA ASP A 463 11.03 10.82 -13.91
C ASP A 463 10.22 9.61 -14.42
N LEU A 464 9.65 9.70 -15.63
CA LEU A 464 9.06 8.55 -16.32
C LEU A 464 10.13 7.50 -16.61
N THR A 465 11.28 7.91 -17.17
CA THR A 465 12.39 7.00 -17.48
C THR A 465 12.91 6.30 -16.23
N SER A 466 13.11 7.04 -15.13
CA SER A 466 13.55 6.49 -13.85
C SER A 466 12.62 5.38 -13.37
N THR A 467 11.31 5.65 -13.34
CA THR A 467 10.29 4.68 -12.90
C THR A 467 10.31 3.43 -13.78
N VAL A 468 10.22 3.59 -15.11
CA VAL A 468 10.17 2.43 -16.02
C VAL A 468 11.45 1.60 -15.94
N LEU A 469 12.62 2.23 -15.91
CA LEU A 469 13.89 1.50 -15.83
C LEU A 469 14.04 0.72 -14.52
N ARG A 470 13.60 1.32 -13.40
CA ARG A 470 13.57 0.67 -12.08
C ARG A 470 12.62 -0.53 -12.08
N ASP A 471 11.42 -0.36 -12.63
CA ASP A 471 10.30 -1.25 -12.31
C ASP A 471 9.98 -2.30 -13.40
N ARG A 472 10.46 -2.13 -14.63
CA ARG A 472 10.13 -3.00 -15.79
C ARG A 472 10.46 -4.49 -15.64
N ASN A 473 11.28 -4.87 -14.66
CA ASN A 473 11.63 -6.27 -14.38
C ASN A 473 10.62 -6.99 -13.45
N HIS A 474 9.75 -6.25 -12.76
CA HIS A 474 8.76 -6.82 -11.86
C HIS A 474 7.63 -7.51 -12.65
N PRO A 475 7.38 -8.83 -12.47
CA PRO A 475 6.26 -9.53 -13.11
C PRO A 475 4.89 -9.03 -12.64
N SER A 476 4.79 -8.45 -11.43
CA SER A 476 3.56 -7.87 -10.89
C SER A 476 3.05 -6.69 -11.72
N VAL A 477 3.94 -5.84 -12.23
CA VAL A 477 3.56 -4.71 -13.09
C VAL A 477 2.97 -5.25 -14.40
N VAL A 478 1.72 -4.87 -14.68
CA VAL A 478 0.96 -5.38 -15.83
C VAL A 478 0.43 -4.28 -16.75
N ILE A 479 0.52 -3.03 -16.31
CA ILE A 479 0.03 -1.84 -16.99
C ILE A 479 0.69 -0.60 -16.39
N TRP A 480 1.03 0.36 -17.25
CA TRP A 480 1.61 1.64 -16.87
C TRP A 480 0.56 2.75 -17.00
N SER A 481 0.31 3.52 -15.94
CA SER A 481 -0.63 4.64 -15.96
C SER A 481 0.12 5.96 -16.15
N LEU A 482 -0.20 6.66 -17.26
CA LEU A 482 0.41 7.94 -17.65
C LEU A 482 0.01 9.10 -16.73
N GLY A 483 -1.03 8.90 -15.94
CA GLY A 483 -1.42 9.80 -14.86
C GLY A 483 -2.89 9.69 -14.46
N ASN A 484 -3.36 10.65 -13.65
CA ASN A 484 -4.69 10.61 -13.06
C ASN A 484 -5.48 11.92 -13.20
N GLU A 485 -6.71 11.83 -13.72
CA GLU A 485 -7.66 12.94 -13.85
C GLU A 485 -7.01 14.23 -14.37
N ILE A 486 -6.16 14.04 -15.39
CA ILE A 486 -5.30 15.08 -15.92
C ILE A 486 -6.14 16.17 -16.59
N THR A 487 -5.98 17.41 -16.14
CA THR A 487 -6.80 18.56 -16.59
C THR A 487 -6.56 18.90 -18.07
N ASP A 488 -5.30 18.86 -18.51
CA ASP A 488 -4.85 19.22 -19.85
C ASP A 488 -4.69 18.03 -20.80
N ARG A 489 -5.21 16.85 -20.44
CA ARG A 489 -5.19 15.64 -21.28
C ARG A 489 -5.83 15.82 -22.67
N THR A 490 -6.76 16.76 -22.77
CA THR A 490 -7.48 17.10 -24.02
C THR A 490 -6.60 17.78 -25.05
N ASN A 491 -5.43 18.30 -24.65
CA ASN A 491 -4.42 18.79 -25.59
C ASN A 491 -3.75 17.65 -26.37
N GLY A 492 -3.77 16.43 -25.82
CA GLY A 492 -3.32 15.19 -26.48
C GLY A 492 -1.81 15.03 -26.68
N HIS A 493 -1.09 16.11 -26.99
CA HIS A 493 0.33 16.08 -27.34
C HIS A 493 1.21 15.47 -26.25
N ARG A 494 1.09 15.95 -25.00
CA ARG A 494 1.92 15.46 -23.89
C ARG A 494 1.69 13.97 -23.61
N GLY A 495 0.43 13.53 -23.62
CA GLY A 495 0.07 12.12 -23.45
C GLY A 495 0.68 11.23 -24.53
N ALA A 496 0.69 11.69 -25.79
CA ALA A 496 1.33 10.98 -26.89
C ALA A 496 2.86 10.90 -26.73
N GLU A 497 3.53 12.00 -26.35
CA GLU A 497 4.99 12.01 -26.09
C GLU A 497 5.38 11.03 -24.98
N MET A 498 4.63 11.01 -23.88
CA MET A 498 4.85 10.06 -22.79
C MET A 498 4.61 8.61 -23.22
N ALA A 499 3.55 8.35 -23.98
CA ALA A 499 3.27 7.01 -24.48
C ALA A 499 4.35 6.52 -25.45
N ASP A 500 4.90 7.42 -26.29
CA ASP A 500 6.00 7.11 -27.20
C ASP A 500 7.30 6.80 -26.43
N LEU A 501 7.65 7.63 -25.43
CA LEU A 501 8.80 7.37 -24.55
C LEU A 501 8.64 6.05 -23.81
N LEU A 502 7.47 5.81 -23.20
CA LEU A 502 7.15 4.56 -22.51
C LEU A 502 7.34 3.35 -23.44
N ARG A 503 6.77 3.38 -24.64
CA ARG A 503 6.90 2.28 -25.62
C ARG A 503 8.35 2.03 -26.03
N SER A 504 9.21 3.06 -26.01
CA SER A 504 10.64 2.91 -26.29
C SER A 504 11.40 2.20 -25.14
N LEU A 505 10.94 2.38 -23.90
CA LEU A 505 11.58 1.83 -22.69
C LEU A 505 11.06 0.44 -22.31
N ASP A 506 9.75 0.21 -22.47
CA ASP A 506 9.06 -1.05 -22.24
C ASP A 506 7.85 -1.22 -23.18
N PRO A 507 8.03 -1.88 -24.33
CA PRO A 507 6.91 -2.21 -25.23
C PRO A 507 6.13 -3.46 -24.79
N THR A 508 6.46 -4.09 -23.65
CA THR A 508 5.89 -5.38 -23.24
C THR A 508 4.64 -5.26 -22.39
N ARG A 509 4.28 -4.03 -21.98
CA ARG A 509 3.12 -3.72 -21.14
C ARG A 509 2.34 -2.54 -21.75
N PRO A 510 1.00 -2.53 -21.63
CA PRO A 510 0.20 -1.43 -22.14
C PRO A 510 0.29 -0.17 -21.28
N SER A 511 -0.04 0.95 -21.90
CA SER A 511 -0.33 2.24 -21.26
C SER A 511 -1.82 2.44 -20.96
N THR A 512 -2.13 3.19 -19.91
CA THR A 512 -3.48 3.70 -19.57
C THR A 512 -3.41 5.12 -18.99
N LEU A 513 -4.56 5.71 -18.69
CA LEU A 513 -4.68 7.03 -18.07
C LEU A 513 -5.92 7.04 -17.16
N GLY A 514 -5.73 7.14 -15.83
CA GLY A 514 -6.84 7.30 -14.88
C GLY A 514 -7.64 8.57 -15.20
N GLY A 515 -8.95 8.46 -15.36
CA GLY A 515 -9.84 9.56 -15.74
C GLY A 515 -9.69 10.01 -17.20
N GLY A 516 -8.74 9.42 -17.94
CA GLY A 516 -8.70 9.47 -19.39
C GLY A 516 -9.89 8.72 -19.98
N SER A 517 -10.25 8.98 -21.23
CA SER A 517 -11.26 8.20 -21.97
C SER A 517 -12.68 8.17 -21.36
N THR A 518 -12.92 8.88 -20.25
CA THR A 518 -14.03 8.66 -19.32
C THR A 518 -15.34 9.34 -19.72
N PHE A 519 -15.27 10.46 -20.45
CA PHE A 519 -16.44 11.31 -20.66
C PHE A 519 -17.07 11.15 -22.04
N THR A 520 -16.25 10.93 -23.08
CA THR A 520 -16.75 10.74 -24.44
C THR A 520 -15.84 9.80 -25.25
N ALA A 521 -16.42 9.16 -26.25
CA ALA A 521 -15.69 8.42 -27.28
C ALA A 521 -14.71 9.30 -28.10
N SER A 522 -14.86 10.62 -28.04
CA SER A 522 -14.02 11.59 -28.75
C SER A 522 -12.87 12.13 -27.91
N ASP A 523 -12.66 11.59 -26.69
CA ASP A 523 -11.56 12.02 -25.83
C ASP A 523 -10.21 11.77 -26.52
N PRO A 524 -9.33 12.79 -26.67
CA PRO A 524 -8.05 12.62 -27.34
C PRO A 524 -7.15 11.54 -26.73
N SER A 525 -7.35 11.21 -25.45
CA SER A 525 -6.62 10.14 -24.77
C SER A 525 -6.73 8.77 -25.43
N TRP A 526 -7.83 8.49 -26.14
CA TRP A 526 -7.98 7.26 -26.93
C TRP A 526 -6.88 7.06 -27.97
N SER A 527 -6.20 8.12 -28.42
CA SER A 527 -5.16 8.03 -29.46
C SER A 527 -3.82 7.50 -28.95
N TYR A 528 -3.53 7.61 -27.65
CA TYR A 528 -2.21 7.29 -27.10
C TYR A 528 -2.20 6.23 -26.00
N VAL A 529 -3.34 5.91 -25.36
CA VAL A 529 -3.43 4.81 -24.39
C VAL A 529 -3.69 3.47 -25.08
N ASP A 530 -3.18 2.36 -24.54
CA ASP A 530 -3.46 1.01 -25.05
C ASP A 530 -4.72 0.40 -24.42
N VAL A 531 -4.97 0.73 -23.15
CA VAL A 531 -6.13 0.31 -22.35
C VAL A 531 -6.91 1.54 -21.90
N GLY A 532 -8.21 1.54 -22.19
CA GLY A 532 -9.11 2.65 -21.81
C GLY A 532 -9.53 2.59 -20.35
N ASP A 533 -9.79 3.75 -19.78
CA ASP A 533 -10.41 3.91 -18.46
C ASP A 533 -11.79 4.59 -18.60
N VAL A 534 -12.71 4.22 -17.73
CA VAL A 534 -13.94 4.98 -17.50
C VAL A 534 -14.14 5.13 -15.99
N HIS A 535 -13.67 6.25 -15.48
CA HIS A 535 -13.74 6.63 -14.06
C HIS A 535 -15.19 6.75 -13.56
N TYR A 536 -15.47 6.23 -12.35
CA TYR A 536 -16.70 6.50 -11.59
C TYR A 536 -18.02 6.36 -12.37
N ASN A 537 -18.14 5.36 -13.26
CA ASN A 537 -19.26 5.20 -14.18
C ASN A 537 -20.08 3.91 -13.98
N ALA A 538 -20.52 3.69 -12.74
CA ALA A 538 -21.21 2.47 -12.31
C ALA A 538 -22.50 2.12 -13.05
N ASN A 539 -23.08 3.02 -13.85
CA ASN A 539 -24.28 2.75 -14.65
C ASN A 539 -24.01 2.03 -15.97
N GLY A 540 -22.74 1.89 -16.36
CA GLY A 540 -22.34 1.15 -17.56
C GLY A 540 -22.68 1.79 -18.90
N LYS A 541 -23.48 2.88 -18.96
CA LYS A 541 -23.93 3.49 -20.22
C LYS A 541 -22.78 4.18 -20.95
N GLY A 542 -21.94 4.90 -20.22
CA GLY A 542 -20.71 5.45 -20.79
C GLY A 542 -19.79 4.32 -21.25
N TYR A 543 -19.59 3.33 -20.39
CA TYR A 543 -18.76 2.16 -20.68
C TYR A 543 -19.08 1.48 -22.02
N ALA A 544 -20.35 1.13 -22.24
CA ALA A 544 -20.81 0.50 -23.49
C ALA A 544 -20.64 1.42 -24.71
N GLN A 545 -20.88 2.73 -24.55
CA GLN A 545 -20.69 3.71 -25.62
C GLN A 545 -19.21 3.85 -26.01
N MET A 546 -18.34 3.97 -25.02
CA MET A 546 -16.89 4.10 -25.19
C MET A 546 -16.33 2.85 -25.88
N HIS A 547 -16.77 1.66 -25.47
CA HIS A 547 -16.36 0.41 -26.09
C HIS A 547 -16.85 0.23 -27.52
N ALA A 548 -18.11 0.58 -27.80
CA ALA A 548 -18.62 0.57 -29.16
C ALA A 548 -17.78 1.45 -30.12
N ALA A 549 -17.21 2.55 -29.60
CA ALA A 549 -16.32 3.41 -30.38
C ALA A 549 -14.87 2.92 -30.47
N ASN A 550 -14.41 2.11 -29.51
CA ASN A 550 -13.03 1.60 -29.42
C ASN A 550 -12.99 0.08 -29.15
N PRO A 551 -13.59 -0.76 -30.01
CA PRO A 551 -13.85 -2.17 -29.71
C PRO A 551 -12.59 -3.03 -29.59
N ALA A 552 -11.45 -2.58 -30.13
CA ALA A 552 -10.19 -3.30 -30.04
C ALA A 552 -9.51 -3.16 -28.66
N LYS A 553 -9.86 -2.13 -27.87
CA LYS A 553 -9.20 -1.80 -26.60
C LYS A 553 -9.96 -2.40 -25.43
N ALA A 554 -9.23 -3.06 -24.53
CA ALA A 554 -9.78 -3.43 -23.23
C ALA A 554 -10.14 -2.17 -22.44
N MET A 555 -11.10 -2.30 -21.52
CA MET A 555 -11.53 -1.22 -20.63
C MET A 555 -11.35 -1.62 -19.18
N THR A 556 -11.05 -0.61 -18.37
CA THR A 556 -10.84 -0.70 -16.93
C THR A 556 -11.63 0.39 -16.21
N HIS A 557 -11.93 0.19 -14.92
CA HIS A 557 -12.38 1.23 -14.01
C HIS A 557 -11.27 1.48 -13.00
N ASN A 558 -10.40 2.44 -13.29
CA ASN A 558 -9.23 2.71 -12.46
C ASN A 558 -9.60 3.34 -11.11
N GLU A 559 -10.78 3.97 -11.03
CA GLU A 559 -11.42 4.37 -9.77
C GLU A 559 -12.92 4.08 -9.80
N THR A 560 -13.40 3.42 -8.74
CA THR A 560 -14.82 3.21 -8.46
C THR A 560 -15.18 3.64 -7.05
N PHE A 561 -16.47 3.84 -6.79
CA PHE A 561 -16.97 4.20 -5.48
C PHE A 561 -17.20 2.94 -4.60
N PRO A 562 -16.88 2.98 -3.30
CA PRO A 562 -17.32 1.98 -2.33
C PRO A 562 -18.84 1.76 -2.34
N ALA A 563 -19.63 2.81 -2.57
CA ALA A 563 -21.09 2.70 -2.66
C ALA A 563 -21.61 1.96 -3.91
N THR A 564 -20.77 1.71 -4.91
CA THR A 564 -21.17 1.09 -6.21
C THR A 564 -20.53 -0.27 -6.47
N ILE A 565 -19.88 -0.88 -5.47
CA ILE A 565 -19.17 -2.17 -5.60
C ILE A 565 -19.98 -3.24 -6.33
N TYR A 566 -21.26 -3.40 -5.98
CA TYR A 566 -22.13 -4.37 -6.64
C TYR A 566 -22.25 -4.08 -8.14
N GLN A 567 -22.59 -2.85 -8.51
CA GLN A 567 -22.82 -2.45 -9.89
C GLN A 567 -21.54 -2.59 -10.71
N ASP A 568 -20.41 -2.13 -10.19
CA ASP A 568 -19.13 -2.18 -10.91
C ASP A 568 -18.70 -3.62 -11.20
N ILE A 569 -18.80 -4.51 -10.19
CA ILE A 569 -18.45 -5.92 -10.34
C ILE A 569 -19.43 -6.64 -11.27
N HIS A 570 -20.73 -6.42 -11.11
CA HIS A 570 -21.73 -7.05 -11.98
C HIS A 570 -21.57 -6.59 -13.43
N PHE A 571 -21.33 -5.30 -13.66
CA PHE A 571 -21.08 -4.77 -14.99
C PHE A 571 -19.85 -5.44 -15.62
N ALA A 572 -18.73 -5.55 -14.89
CA ALA A 572 -17.52 -6.23 -15.37
C ALA A 572 -17.75 -7.71 -15.71
N ARG A 573 -18.57 -8.42 -14.92
CA ARG A 573 -18.91 -9.84 -15.16
C ARG A 573 -19.80 -10.05 -16.38
N GLU A 574 -20.66 -9.08 -16.70
CA GLU A 574 -21.53 -9.14 -17.88
C GLU A 574 -20.80 -8.82 -19.19
N HIS A 575 -19.60 -8.21 -19.11
CA HIS A 575 -18.85 -7.70 -20.27
C HIS A 575 -17.38 -8.12 -20.21
N THR A 576 -16.98 -9.11 -21.02
CA THR A 576 -15.60 -9.64 -21.02
C THR A 576 -14.51 -8.59 -21.29
N TRP A 577 -14.85 -7.51 -21.97
CA TRP A 577 -13.96 -6.39 -22.30
C TRP A 577 -13.84 -5.34 -21.19
N ALA A 578 -14.67 -5.43 -20.14
CA ALA A 578 -14.61 -4.63 -18.92
C ALA A 578 -13.82 -5.42 -17.86
N THR A 579 -12.50 -5.26 -17.88
CA THR A 579 -11.56 -6.26 -17.36
C THR A 579 -11.15 -6.10 -15.90
N GLY A 580 -11.39 -4.94 -15.32
CA GLY A 580 -10.96 -4.67 -13.95
C GLY A 580 -11.65 -3.49 -13.29
N THR A 581 -11.81 -3.59 -11.97
CA THR A 581 -12.32 -2.53 -11.11
C THR A 581 -11.30 -2.23 -10.02
N TRP A 582 -11.04 -0.95 -9.74
CA TRP A 582 -10.17 -0.50 -8.66
C TRP A 582 -10.95 0.44 -7.76
N VAL A 583 -11.32 -0.02 -6.57
CA VAL A 583 -12.08 0.80 -5.62
C VAL A 583 -11.23 1.96 -5.07
N TRP A 584 -11.83 3.14 -4.91
CA TRP A 584 -11.28 4.24 -4.13
C TRP A 584 -11.83 4.22 -2.69
N ALA A 585 -11.10 3.71 -1.70
CA ALA A 585 -9.77 3.12 -1.76
C ALA A 585 -9.75 1.71 -1.17
N ALA A 586 -8.72 0.93 -1.46
CA ALA A 586 -8.52 -0.37 -0.80
C ALA A 586 -8.11 -0.20 0.67
N TRP A 587 -7.37 0.86 0.97
CA TRP A 587 -6.80 1.14 2.28
C TRP A 587 -6.99 2.62 2.61
N ASP A 588 -7.40 2.95 3.83
CA ASP A 588 -7.56 4.34 4.25
C ASP A 588 -6.20 5.04 4.36
N TYR A 589 -6.18 6.34 4.11
CA TYR A 589 -4.95 7.11 4.00
C TYR A 589 -5.08 8.48 4.64
N LEU A 590 -3.94 9.06 5.00
CA LEU A 590 -3.85 10.40 5.58
C LEU A 590 -4.08 11.46 4.48
N GLY A 591 -4.81 12.52 4.80
CA GLY A 591 -5.19 13.53 3.81
C GLY A 591 -6.55 13.29 3.18
N GLU A 592 -6.87 14.12 2.18
CA GLU A 592 -8.23 14.26 1.63
C GLU A 592 -9.30 14.16 2.72
N ALA A 593 -9.06 14.89 3.81
CA ALA A 593 -9.66 14.61 5.09
C ALA A 593 -11.20 14.53 4.99
N GLY A 594 -11.76 13.37 5.33
CA GLY A 594 -13.20 13.15 5.43
C GLY A 594 -13.98 13.01 4.12
N ILE A 595 -13.35 12.80 2.96
CA ILE A 595 -14.09 12.56 1.69
C ILE A 595 -15.04 11.35 1.76
N GLY A 596 -14.70 10.34 2.56
CA GLY A 596 -15.48 9.13 2.81
C GLY A 596 -16.27 9.17 4.12
N LYS A 597 -16.52 10.36 4.69
CA LYS A 597 -17.37 10.49 5.88
C LYS A 597 -18.78 9.97 5.56
N THR A 598 -19.34 9.14 6.45
CA THR A 598 -20.75 8.72 6.40
C THR A 598 -21.68 9.92 6.59
N PRO A 599 -22.52 10.28 5.60
CA PRO A 599 -23.50 11.33 5.78
C PRO A 599 -24.68 10.87 6.63
N ILE A 600 -25.17 11.77 7.49
CA ILE A 600 -26.28 11.52 8.43
C ILE A 600 -27.39 12.57 8.21
N PRO A 601 -28.10 12.56 7.06
CA PRO A 601 -29.16 13.52 6.77
C PRO A 601 -30.47 13.21 7.52
N PRO A 602 -31.47 14.11 7.45
CA PRO A 602 -32.83 13.81 7.89
C PRO A 602 -33.42 12.59 7.16
N VAL A 603 -34.20 11.78 7.88
CA VAL A 603 -34.89 10.60 7.33
C VAL A 603 -35.69 10.94 6.07
N GLY A 604 -35.59 10.08 5.04
CA GLY A 604 -36.25 10.23 3.74
C GLY A 604 -35.39 10.92 2.69
N THR A 605 -34.22 11.42 3.08
CA THR A 605 -33.22 11.97 2.17
C THR A 605 -32.69 10.88 1.25
N GLY A 606 -32.30 9.71 1.77
CA GLY A 606 -31.80 8.58 0.96
C GLY A 606 -32.78 8.15 -0.14
N ALA A 607 -34.08 8.09 0.19
CA ALA A 607 -35.14 7.79 -0.78
C ALA A 607 -35.27 8.89 -1.87
N THR A 608 -34.95 10.14 -1.53
CA THR A 608 -34.95 11.27 -2.46
C THR A 608 -33.73 11.26 -3.38
N ILE A 609 -32.55 10.87 -2.88
CA ILE A 609 -31.33 10.80 -3.70
C ILE A 609 -31.42 9.65 -4.73
N GLY A 610 -32.15 8.57 -4.41
CA GLY A 610 -32.44 7.48 -5.37
C GLY A 610 -31.22 6.64 -5.73
N ASP A 611 -31.31 5.87 -6.84
CA ASP A 611 -30.22 4.98 -7.27
C ASP A 611 -28.96 5.75 -7.69
N GLN A 612 -27.90 5.60 -6.89
CA GLN A 612 -26.61 6.28 -7.03
C GLN A 612 -25.76 5.77 -8.21
N SER A 613 -26.22 4.77 -8.97
CA SER A 613 -25.46 4.18 -10.07
C SER A 613 -25.14 5.16 -11.21
N VAL A 614 -25.88 6.26 -11.37
CA VAL A 614 -25.84 7.15 -12.56
C VAL A 614 -25.44 8.60 -12.28
N MET A 615 -24.39 8.89 -11.51
CA MET A 615 -24.06 10.29 -11.14
C MET A 615 -25.24 11.18 -10.62
N PRO A 616 -26.39 10.72 -10.06
CA PRO A 616 -27.46 11.59 -9.60
C PRO A 616 -27.30 11.70 -8.07
N GLY A 617 -26.33 12.50 -7.68
CA GLY A 617 -25.88 12.65 -6.30
C GLY A 617 -24.88 13.79 -6.14
N TRP A 618 -24.29 14.27 -7.25
CA TRP A 618 -23.33 15.38 -7.24
C TRP A 618 -23.87 16.71 -6.76
N SER A 619 -25.12 17.03 -7.07
CA SER A 619 -25.77 18.23 -6.52
C SER A 619 -26.12 18.06 -5.04
N ILE A 620 -26.76 16.95 -4.64
CA ILE A 620 -27.24 16.73 -3.27
C ILE A 620 -26.09 16.48 -2.30
N SER A 621 -25.07 15.73 -2.71
CA SER A 621 -23.88 15.52 -1.88
C SER A 621 -23.12 16.83 -1.67
N ARG A 622 -22.95 17.65 -2.72
CA ARG A 622 -22.40 19.01 -2.55
C ARG A 622 -23.22 19.84 -1.56
N GLU A 623 -24.54 19.62 -1.49
CA GLU A 623 -25.43 20.19 -0.47
C GLU A 623 -25.24 19.62 0.94
N LEU A 624 -25.06 18.30 1.07
CA LEU A 624 -24.70 17.65 2.33
C LEU A 624 -23.30 18.05 2.84
N HIS A 625 -22.43 18.49 1.93
CA HIS A 625 -21.10 19.06 2.21
C HIS A 625 -21.07 20.60 2.22
N HIS A 626 -22.20 21.30 1.99
CA HIS A 626 -22.21 22.77 1.95
C HIS A 626 -21.84 23.38 3.31
N GLY A 627 -20.97 24.40 3.27
CA GLY A 627 -20.47 25.13 4.45
C GLY A 627 -18.99 24.89 4.79
N TRP A 628 -18.35 23.89 4.19
CA TRP A 628 -17.02 23.40 4.62
C TRP A 628 -15.90 23.53 3.58
N GLY A 629 -16.13 24.25 2.46
CA GLY A 629 -15.07 24.66 1.53
C GLY A 629 -14.56 23.60 0.52
N GLY A 630 -15.19 22.42 0.42
CA GLY A 630 -14.79 21.37 -0.54
C GLY A 630 -15.54 20.04 -0.34
N PHE A 631 -15.00 18.94 -0.86
CA PHE A 631 -15.52 17.57 -0.65
C PHE A 631 -15.14 16.98 0.72
N GLY A 632 -14.08 17.48 1.36
CA GLY A 632 -13.61 17.01 2.65
C GLY A 632 -14.43 17.55 3.85
N TYR A 633 -14.04 17.12 5.05
CA TYR A 633 -14.57 17.58 6.33
C TYR A 633 -13.51 18.42 7.06
N PRO A 634 -13.90 19.45 7.82
CA PRO A 634 -12.94 20.24 8.60
C PRO A 634 -12.19 19.38 9.62
N TYR A 635 -11.04 19.91 10.05
CA TYR A 635 -10.36 19.49 11.26
C TYR A 635 -11.37 19.31 12.42
N PRO A 636 -11.31 18.21 13.20
CA PRO A 636 -10.18 17.30 13.37
C PRO A 636 -10.15 16.08 12.44
N TYR A 637 -10.95 15.99 11.37
CA TYR A 637 -10.73 14.93 10.38
C TYR A 637 -9.35 15.08 9.76
N PHE A 638 -8.58 14.00 9.66
CA PHE A 638 -7.22 14.03 9.10
C PHE A 638 -6.96 12.91 8.08
N GLN A 639 -7.85 11.92 7.96
CA GLN A 639 -7.77 10.83 6.99
C GLN A 639 -9.00 10.82 6.08
N ALA A 640 -8.92 10.13 4.94
CA ALA A 640 -9.95 10.13 3.91
C ALA A 640 -11.28 9.48 4.34
N ASN A 641 -11.20 8.39 5.12
CA ASN A 641 -12.34 7.56 5.55
C ASN A 641 -13.05 6.78 4.42
N CYS A 642 -12.44 6.59 3.27
CA CYS A 642 -13.05 5.89 2.12
C CYS A 642 -12.57 4.43 1.94
N GLY A 643 -11.54 4.02 2.68
CA GLY A 643 -10.92 2.70 2.51
C GLY A 643 -11.83 1.50 2.83
N ASP A 644 -11.70 0.41 2.08
CA ASP A 644 -12.19 -0.95 2.45
C ASP A 644 -11.60 -1.43 3.79
N PHE A 645 -10.38 -0.98 4.08
CA PHE A 645 -9.69 -1.12 5.36
C PHE A 645 -9.45 0.25 6.00
N ASP A 646 -9.50 0.34 7.33
CA ASP A 646 -9.10 1.53 8.08
C ASP A 646 -7.57 1.74 8.08
N LEU A 647 -7.13 2.86 8.66
CA LEU A 647 -5.72 3.28 8.70
C LEU A 647 -4.77 2.23 9.32
N ILE A 648 -5.27 1.39 10.23
CA ILE A 648 -4.49 0.33 10.90
C ILE A 648 -4.77 -1.06 10.32
N GLY A 649 -5.50 -1.16 9.20
CA GLY A 649 -5.77 -2.40 8.47
C GLY A 649 -6.88 -3.26 9.04
N GLN A 650 -7.86 -2.68 9.74
CA GLN A 650 -9.10 -3.38 10.10
C GLN A 650 -10.14 -3.23 9.00
N ARG A 651 -10.92 -4.29 8.79
CA ARG A 651 -11.99 -4.29 7.78
C ARG A 651 -13.07 -3.27 8.13
N LYS A 652 -13.53 -2.52 7.14
CA LYS A 652 -14.71 -1.64 7.21
C LYS A 652 -15.92 -2.30 6.52
N PRO A 653 -17.15 -1.81 6.75
CA PRO A 653 -18.37 -2.48 6.28
C PRO A 653 -18.42 -2.74 4.77
N GLN A 654 -17.95 -1.80 3.94
CA GLN A 654 -17.90 -1.96 2.48
C GLN A 654 -17.09 -3.19 2.04
N ASN A 655 -16.07 -3.60 2.80
CA ASN A 655 -15.30 -4.81 2.49
C ASN A 655 -16.07 -6.10 2.84
N HIS A 656 -16.93 -6.09 3.87
CA HIS A 656 -17.85 -7.20 4.13
C HIS A 656 -18.88 -7.32 3.02
N TRP A 657 -19.39 -6.20 2.50
CA TRP A 657 -20.30 -6.20 1.36
C TRP A 657 -19.60 -6.73 0.10
N ARG A 658 -18.37 -6.29 -0.17
CA ARG A 658 -17.54 -6.82 -1.26
C ARG A 658 -17.39 -8.33 -1.21
N ASP A 659 -17.13 -8.91 -0.04
CA ASP A 659 -17.02 -10.36 0.11
C ASP A 659 -18.31 -11.09 -0.28
N ALA A 660 -19.48 -10.54 0.05
CA ALA A 660 -20.76 -11.10 -0.38
C ALA A 660 -20.96 -10.98 -1.90
N VAL A 661 -20.68 -9.80 -2.49
CA VAL A 661 -20.78 -9.57 -3.96
C VAL A 661 -19.85 -10.49 -4.74
N LEU A 662 -18.65 -10.76 -4.20
CA LEU A 662 -17.69 -11.69 -4.79
C LEU A 662 -18.02 -13.16 -4.55
N GLY A 663 -19.03 -13.47 -3.72
CA GLY A 663 -19.36 -14.85 -3.32
C GLY A 663 -18.30 -15.49 -2.40
N ARG A 664 -17.45 -14.67 -1.75
CA ARG A 664 -16.41 -15.11 -0.81
C ARG A 664 -16.94 -15.37 0.58
N SER A 665 -18.02 -14.70 0.97
CA SER A 665 -18.75 -14.97 2.21
C SER A 665 -20.21 -15.35 1.91
N PRO A 666 -20.74 -16.43 2.50
CA PRO A 666 -22.15 -16.77 2.33
C PRO A 666 -23.06 -15.81 3.09
N VAL A 667 -22.60 -15.22 4.19
CA VAL A 667 -23.39 -14.27 5.00
C VAL A 667 -22.48 -13.43 5.90
N GLU A 668 -22.67 -12.12 5.88
CA GLU A 668 -22.09 -11.14 6.80
C GLU A 668 -23.23 -10.30 7.40
N VAL A 669 -23.26 -10.11 8.71
CA VAL A 669 -24.31 -9.40 9.47
C VAL A 669 -23.66 -8.23 10.16
N LEU A 670 -24.02 -7.03 9.74
CA LEU A 670 -23.60 -5.79 10.38
C LEU A 670 -24.84 -4.99 10.80
N VAL A 671 -24.63 -4.13 11.79
CA VAL A 671 -25.69 -3.32 12.39
C VAL A 671 -25.25 -1.87 12.35
N GLU A 672 -26.09 -1.00 11.79
CA GLU A 672 -25.84 0.44 11.76
C GLU A 672 -25.75 0.98 13.17
N ARG A 673 -24.74 1.81 13.42
CA ARG A 673 -24.67 2.59 14.65
C ARG A 673 -25.92 3.48 14.75
N PRO A 674 -26.61 3.51 15.91
CA PRO A 674 -27.75 4.39 16.12
C PRO A 674 -27.39 5.86 15.84
N THR A 675 -28.22 6.54 15.07
CA THR A 675 -28.09 7.97 14.77
C THR A 675 -29.06 8.80 15.62
N PRO A 676 -28.90 10.13 15.70
CA PRO A 676 -29.88 10.99 16.35
C PRO A 676 -31.29 10.79 15.81
N ALA A 677 -32.30 10.94 16.67
CA ALA A 677 -33.69 10.78 16.29
C ALA A 677 -34.07 11.68 15.09
N GLY A 678 -34.71 11.09 14.08
CA GLY A 678 -35.11 11.80 12.86
C GLY A 678 -34.03 11.89 11.78
N THR A 679 -32.88 11.26 11.98
CA THR A 679 -31.80 11.16 10.98
C THR A 679 -31.59 9.72 10.51
N GLU A 680 -30.99 9.55 9.33
CA GLU A 680 -30.62 8.26 8.76
C GLU A 680 -29.18 8.30 8.25
N GLN A 681 -28.52 7.15 8.14
CA GLN A 681 -27.26 7.03 7.42
C GLN A 681 -27.52 6.77 5.93
N VAL A 682 -26.66 7.30 5.06
CA VAL A 682 -26.69 7.01 3.61
C VAL A 682 -25.30 6.64 3.11
N ALA A 683 -25.20 5.64 2.22
CA ALA A 683 -23.98 5.36 1.48
C ALA A 683 -24.00 6.14 0.15
N ILE A 684 -22.99 6.95 -0.09
CA ILE A 684 -22.86 7.79 -1.29
C ILE A 684 -21.39 8.00 -1.61
N TRP A 685 -21.03 7.74 -2.87
CA TRP A 685 -19.66 7.89 -3.36
C TRP A 685 -18.64 7.11 -2.51
N TRP A 686 -17.65 7.83 -1.97
CA TRP A 686 -16.61 7.36 -1.07
C TRP A 686 -17.13 7.05 0.34
N GLY A 687 -18.25 7.65 0.74
CA GLY A 687 -18.89 7.43 2.03
C GLY A 687 -19.70 6.15 2.05
N TYR A 688 -19.50 5.34 3.09
CA TYR A 688 -20.27 4.13 3.33
C TYR A 688 -20.90 4.16 4.73
N PHE A 689 -21.79 3.22 5.03
CA PHE A 689 -22.45 3.15 6.33
C PHE A 689 -21.45 2.94 7.49
N ASP A 690 -21.72 3.55 8.64
CA ASP A 690 -21.09 3.26 9.93
C ASP A 690 -21.82 2.08 10.58
N GLU A 691 -21.26 0.88 10.36
CA GLU A 691 -21.81 -0.38 10.84
C GLU A 691 -20.75 -1.22 11.53
N LEU A 692 -21.19 -2.04 12.47
CA LEU A 692 -20.35 -3.01 13.17
C LEU A 692 -20.95 -4.40 13.12
N ALA A 693 -20.09 -5.42 13.08
CA ALA A 693 -20.46 -6.82 13.36
C ALA A 693 -20.74 -7.00 14.87
N SER A 694 -21.72 -6.27 15.41
CA SER A 694 -22.00 -6.17 16.85
C SER A 694 -23.50 -6.27 17.14
N TRP A 695 -23.84 -7.00 18.20
CA TRP A 695 -25.16 -6.95 18.86
C TRP A 695 -25.05 -6.42 20.30
N THR A 696 -24.07 -5.54 20.51
CA THR A 696 -23.80 -4.86 21.78
C THR A 696 -23.84 -3.38 21.52
N TRP A 697 -24.86 -2.71 22.04
CA TRP A 697 -25.12 -1.29 21.82
C TRP A 697 -25.45 -0.65 23.16
N GLU A 698 -24.45 -0.04 23.78
CA GLU A 698 -24.61 0.61 25.09
C GLU A 698 -25.49 1.87 24.98
N GLY A 699 -26.33 2.11 25.98
CA GLY A 699 -27.27 3.24 25.98
C GLY A 699 -28.46 3.10 25.03
N VAL A 700 -28.59 1.99 24.30
CA VAL A 700 -29.76 1.68 23.47
C VAL A 700 -30.80 0.93 24.28
N GLU A 701 -31.99 1.50 24.41
CA GLU A 701 -33.10 0.89 25.15
C GLU A 701 -33.63 -0.36 24.42
N PRO A 702 -33.93 -1.45 25.14
CA PRO A 702 -34.60 -2.61 24.56
C PRO A 702 -35.89 -2.23 23.81
N GLY A 703 -36.09 -2.81 22.63
CA GLY A 703 -37.19 -2.49 21.73
C GLY A 703 -36.88 -1.37 20.73
N THR A 704 -35.78 -0.62 20.90
CA THR A 704 -35.35 0.38 19.90
C THR A 704 -35.05 -0.33 18.58
N PRO A 705 -35.67 0.07 17.45
CA PRO A 705 -35.40 -0.55 16.16
C PRO A 705 -33.99 -0.17 15.70
N LEU A 706 -33.16 -1.18 15.46
CA LEU A 706 -31.82 -1.03 14.88
C LEU A 706 -31.84 -1.54 13.45
N LYS A 707 -31.17 -0.81 12.55
CA LYS A 707 -31.05 -1.23 11.16
C LYS A 707 -29.94 -2.28 11.05
N VAL A 708 -30.29 -3.45 10.55
CA VAL A 708 -29.41 -4.60 10.35
C VAL A 708 -29.26 -4.84 8.86
N HIS A 709 -28.02 -4.84 8.39
CA HIS A 709 -27.68 -5.26 7.03
C HIS A 709 -27.10 -6.67 7.05
N VAL A 710 -27.71 -7.53 6.23
CA VAL A 710 -27.22 -8.88 5.97
C VAL A 710 -26.70 -8.91 4.54
N TYR A 711 -25.38 -8.90 4.38
CA TYR A 711 -24.74 -9.08 3.08
C TYR A 711 -24.63 -10.56 2.77
N THR A 712 -25.06 -10.99 1.58
CA THR A 712 -25.07 -12.41 1.22
C THR A 712 -25.05 -12.63 -0.30
N GLY A 713 -24.39 -13.71 -0.72
CA GLY A 713 -24.53 -14.26 -2.08
C GLY A 713 -25.76 -15.16 -2.26
N GLY A 714 -26.59 -15.33 -1.23
CA GLY A 714 -27.84 -16.10 -1.27
C GLY A 714 -28.99 -15.34 -1.91
N ASP A 715 -30.08 -16.05 -2.20
CA ASP A 715 -31.33 -15.48 -2.75
C ASP A 715 -32.38 -15.17 -1.68
N SER A 716 -32.13 -15.58 -0.43
CA SER A 716 -33.05 -15.39 0.68
C SER A 716 -32.32 -15.32 2.03
N VAL A 717 -32.80 -14.45 2.91
CA VAL A 717 -32.29 -14.29 4.28
C VAL A 717 -33.42 -14.43 5.28
N ARG A 718 -33.17 -15.21 6.34
CA ARG A 718 -34.03 -15.34 7.51
C ARG A 718 -33.27 -14.91 8.75
N LEU A 719 -33.88 -14.06 9.58
CA LEU A 719 -33.29 -13.59 10.84
C LEU A 719 -33.93 -14.31 12.03
N LEU A 720 -33.12 -14.57 13.06
CA LEU A 720 -33.56 -15.08 14.36
C LEU A 720 -33.05 -14.14 15.45
N LEU A 721 -33.97 -13.59 16.24
CA LEU A 721 -33.67 -12.83 17.46
C LEU A 721 -33.95 -13.73 18.68
N ASN A 722 -32.91 -14.05 19.43
CA ASN A 722 -32.98 -14.94 20.60
C ASN A 722 -33.62 -16.31 20.28
N GLY A 723 -33.35 -16.83 19.08
CA GLY A 723 -33.86 -18.12 18.59
C GLY A 723 -35.28 -18.07 18.00
N ALA A 724 -36.00 -16.96 18.14
CA ALA A 724 -37.28 -16.75 17.48
C ALA A 724 -37.08 -16.07 16.12
N GLU A 725 -37.79 -16.52 15.10
CA GLU A 725 -37.74 -15.91 13.78
C GLU A 725 -38.30 -14.48 13.81
N PHE A 726 -37.61 -13.54 13.14
CA PHE A 726 -38.02 -12.15 13.07
C PHE A 726 -37.70 -11.57 11.68
N PRO A 727 -38.64 -10.97 10.95
CA PRO A 727 -40.08 -11.05 11.18
C PRO A 727 -40.57 -12.50 11.02
N GLU A 728 -41.64 -12.87 11.72
CA GLU A 728 -42.20 -14.22 11.62
C GLU A 728 -42.61 -14.56 10.18
N GLY A 729 -42.12 -15.69 9.64
CA GLY A 729 -42.48 -16.19 8.31
C GLY A 729 -41.90 -15.40 7.15
N ALA A 730 -40.98 -14.46 7.40
CA ALA A 730 -40.40 -13.59 6.39
C ALA A 730 -38.97 -14.02 6.03
N ALA A 731 -38.82 -14.58 4.81
CA ALA A 731 -37.55 -14.57 4.11
C ALA A 731 -37.50 -13.32 3.23
N THR A 732 -36.45 -12.50 3.38
CA THR A 732 -36.26 -11.31 2.55
C THR A 732 -35.34 -11.66 1.40
N ALA A 733 -35.73 -11.31 0.17
CA ALA A 733 -34.84 -11.38 -0.98
C ALA A 733 -33.84 -10.24 -0.89
N PRO A 734 -32.51 -10.51 -0.89
CA PRO A 734 -31.52 -9.46 -0.88
C PRO A 734 -31.54 -8.70 -2.21
N GLU A 735 -31.48 -7.37 -2.14
CA GLU A 735 -31.25 -6.52 -3.28
C GLU A 735 -29.75 -6.14 -3.29
N ARG A 736 -29.08 -6.29 -4.44
CA ARG A 736 -27.64 -5.96 -4.58
C ARG A 736 -26.76 -6.68 -3.54
N ALA A 737 -27.06 -7.96 -3.30
CA ALA A 737 -26.41 -8.79 -2.29
C ALA A 737 -26.57 -8.30 -0.84
N MET A 738 -27.61 -7.51 -0.54
CA MET A 738 -27.90 -6.97 0.79
C MET A 738 -29.40 -7.10 1.14
N ALA A 739 -29.70 -7.63 2.32
CA ALA A 739 -31.03 -7.59 2.91
C ALA A 739 -31.03 -6.68 4.15
N THR A 740 -31.98 -5.76 4.23
CA THR A 740 -32.09 -4.77 5.31
C THR A 740 -33.28 -5.06 6.21
N PHE A 741 -33.07 -5.01 7.52
CA PHE A 741 -34.11 -5.25 8.53
C PHE A 741 -34.09 -4.15 9.59
N ASN A 742 -35.26 -3.80 10.14
CA ASN A 742 -35.37 -3.00 11.36
C ASN A 742 -35.70 -3.94 12.52
N VAL A 743 -34.69 -4.28 13.33
CA VAL A 743 -34.80 -5.30 14.38
C VAL A 743 -34.91 -4.61 15.75
N PRO A 744 -35.96 -4.89 16.55
CA PRO A 744 -36.04 -4.35 17.90
C PRO A 744 -34.89 -4.89 18.74
N TYR A 745 -34.07 -4.00 19.30
CA TYR A 745 -32.93 -4.40 20.08
C TYR A 745 -33.35 -5.21 21.31
N ALA A 746 -32.76 -6.40 21.46
CA ALA A 746 -32.88 -7.19 22.67
C ALA A 746 -31.53 -7.86 22.93
N PRO A 747 -30.92 -7.67 24.11
CA PRO A 747 -29.69 -8.37 24.47
C PRO A 747 -29.81 -9.88 24.29
N GLY A 748 -28.78 -10.51 23.72
CA GLY A 748 -28.75 -11.94 23.44
C GLY A 748 -28.10 -12.25 22.10
N GLU A 749 -28.82 -12.92 21.21
CA GLU A 749 -28.30 -13.41 19.93
C GLU A 749 -29.13 -12.91 18.76
N LEU A 750 -28.46 -12.36 17.75
CA LEU A 750 -29.04 -12.09 16.43
C LEU A 750 -28.36 -13.00 15.42
N THR A 751 -29.12 -13.87 14.78
CA THR A 751 -28.61 -14.80 13.78
C THR A 751 -29.23 -14.52 12.42
N ALA A 752 -28.41 -14.39 11.39
CA ALA A 752 -28.87 -14.46 10.00
C ALA A 752 -28.55 -15.82 9.41
N VAL A 753 -29.51 -16.36 8.66
CA VAL A 753 -29.38 -17.58 7.87
C VAL A 753 -29.62 -17.20 6.42
N ALA A 754 -28.59 -17.36 5.58
CA ALA A 754 -28.68 -17.14 4.15
C ALA A 754 -28.90 -18.46 3.43
N SER A 755 -29.77 -18.44 2.44
CA SER A 755 -30.09 -19.59 1.60
C SER A 755 -29.95 -19.27 0.11
N LEU A 756 -29.72 -20.30 -0.69
CA LEU A 756 -29.71 -20.25 -2.15
C LEU A 756 -30.50 -21.45 -2.69
N GLY A 757 -31.54 -21.21 -3.50
CA GLY A 757 -32.39 -22.29 -4.01
C GLY A 757 -33.13 -23.05 -2.91
N GLY A 758 -33.38 -22.41 -1.76
CA GLY A 758 -34.01 -23.01 -0.58
C GLY A 758 -33.05 -23.74 0.38
N GLU A 759 -31.78 -23.94 0.01
CA GLU A 759 -30.77 -24.59 0.85
C GLU A 759 -29.94 -23.57 1.61
N GLU A 760 -29.64 -23.83 2.89
CA GLU A 760 -28.78 -22.97 3.69
C GLU A 760 -27.34 -22.98 3.16
N ILE A 761 -26.82 -21.80 2.81
CA ILE A 761 -25.43 -21.62 2.37
C ILE A 761 -24.53 -21.09 3.48
N GLY A 762 -25.12 -20.50 4.52
CA GLY A 762 -24.37 -20.04 5.69
C GLY A 762 -25.24 -19.38 6.75
N ARG A 763 -24.67 -19.28 7.95
CA ARG A 763 -25.24 -18.55 9.07
C ARG A 763 -24.18 -17.76 9.82
N GLN A 764 -24.56 -16.61 10.34
CA GLN A 764 -23.73 -15.84 11.26
C GLN A 764 -24.57 -15.37 12.45
N THR A 765 -24.00 -15.50 13.64
CA THR A 765 -24.63 -15.06 14.89
C THR A 765 -23.79 -13.96 15.53
N LEU A 766 -24.40 -12.79 15.69
CA LEU A 766 -23.91 -11.73 16.56
C LEU A 766 -24.44 -11.96 17.97
N ARG A 767 -23.59 -11.70 18.97
CA ARG A 767 -23.89 -11.95 20.39
C ARG A 767 -23.64 -10.70 21.20
N THR A 768 -24.54 -10.36 22.11
CA THR A 768 -24.26 -9.33 23.11
C THR A 768 -23.09 -9.78 24.00
N VAL A 769 -22.05 -8.95 24.07
CA VAL A 769 -20.85 -9.24 24.87
C VAL A 769 -20.96 -8.64 26.27
N GLY A 770 -20.13 -9.13 27.19
CA GLY A 770 -20.07 -8.59 28.54
C GLY A 770 -19.29 -7.28 28.61
N SER A 771 -19.27 -6.66 29.79
CA SER A 771 -18.45 -5.48 30.05
C SER A 771 -16.95 -5.74 29.77
N PRO A 772 -16.20 -4.72 29.31
CA PRO A 772 -14.75 -4.76 29.20
C PRO A 772 -14.08 -5.32 30.47
N ALA A 773 -13.11 -6.21 30.30
CA ALA A 773 -12.45 -6.87 31.42
C ALA A 773 -10.92 -6.99 31.26
N ALA A 774 -10.41 -7.04 30.03
CA ALA A 774 -8.98 -7.23 29.78
C ALA A 774 -8.55 -6.68 28.43
N LEU A 775 -7.23 -6.50 28.29
CA LEU A 775 -6.57 -6.30 27.00
C LEU A 775 -6.10 -7.65 26.42
N ARG A 776 -6.07 -7.76 25.10
CA ARG A 776 -5.43 -8.85 24.34
C ARG A 776 -4.48 -8.26 23.31
N LEU A 777 -3.29 -8.85 23.19
CA LEU A 777 -2.26 -8.45 22.22
C LEU A 777 -2.13 -9.52 21.13
N VAL A 778 -2.19 -9.10 19.87
CA VAL A 778 -2.12 -9.98 18.70
C VAL A 778 -1.04 -9.45 17.74
N PRO A 779 0.21 -9.94 17.84
CA PRO A 779 1.26 -9.58 16.90
C PRO A 779 1.02 -10.25 15.53
N ASP A 780 1.36 -9.56 14.45
CA ASP A 780 1.33 -10.10 13.08
C ASP A 780 2.50 -11.07 12.81
N VAL A 781 3.65 -10.84 13.43
CA VAL A 781 4.85 -11.68 13.35
C VAL A 781 5.12 -12.40 14.68
N ARG A 782 5.89 -13.50 14.61
CA ARG A 782 6.28 -14.30 15.79
C ARG A 782 7.70 -14.03 16.28
N ALA A 783 8.51 -13.37 15.47
CA ALA A 783 9.90 -13.04 15.72
C ALA A 783 10.30 -11.88 14.80
N LEU A 784 11.34 -11.17 15.19
CA LEU A 784 11.98 -10.13 14.39
C LEU A 784 13.44 -10.51 14.13
N THR A 785 14.05 -9.87 13.15
CA THR A 785 15.51 -9.81 12.97
C THR A 785 16.08 -8.52 13.54
N THR A 786 17.41 -8.38 13.59
CA THR A 786 18.11 -7.12 13.90
C THR A 786 18.06 -6.13 12.74
N GLY A 787 17.48 -6.52 11.60
CA GLY A 787 17.28 -5.65 10.45
C GLY A 787 16.24 -4.58 10.74
N ARG A 788 16.56 -3.32 10.44
CA ARG A 788 15.67 -2.18 10.68
C ARG A 788 14.43 -2.19 9.78
N ASP A 789 14.47 -2.97 8.69
CA ASP A 789 13.35 -3.16 7.78
C ASP A 789 12.24 -4.08 8.35
N ASP A 790 12.53 -4.76 9.45
CA ASP A 790 11.59 -5.63 10.15
C ASP A 790 10.73 -4.83 11.15
N LEU A 791 9.47 -5.23 11.30
CA LEU A 791 8.49 -4.58 12.19
C LEU A 791 7.50 -5.60 12.75
N ALA A 792 7.05 -5.35 13.98
CA ALA A 792 5.91 -6.07 14.55
C ALA A 792 4.73 -5.12 14.72
N HIS A 793 3.62 -5.41 14.05
CA HIS A 793 2.36 -4.72 14.21
C HIS A 793 1.52 -5.49 15.23
N VAL A 794 1.41 -4.95 16.44
CA VAL A 794 0.66 -5.58 17.53
C VAL A 794 -0.71 -4.94 17.66
N LEU A 795 -1.74 -5.66 17.24
CA LEU A 795 -3.12 -5.25 17.46
C LEU A 795 -3.46 -5.42 18.95
N VAL A 796 -4.06 -4.39 19.52
CA VAL A 796 -4.48 -4.31 20.91
C VAL A 796 -6.01 -4.34 20.92
N GLU A 797 -6.60 -5.28 21.63
CA GLU A 797 -8.05 -5.47 21.67
C GLU A 797 -8.58 -5.42 23.09
N VAL A 798 -9.69 -4.72 23.30
CA VAL A 798 -10.47 -4.75 24.55
C VAL A 798 -11.43 -5.92 24.50
N VAL A 799 -11.34 -6.82 25.48
CA VAL A 799 -12.16 -8.03 25.54
C VAL A 799 -12.93 -8.15 26.85
N ASP A 800 -14.08 -8.81 26.78
CA ASP A 800 -14.87 -9.18 27.96
C ASP A 800 -14.23 -10.36 28.72
N ARG A 801 -14.85 -10.76 29.85
CA ARG A 801 -14.37 -11.88 30.68
C ARG A 801 -14.32 -13.24 29.95
N HIS A 802 -15.01 -13.36 28.82
CA HIS A 802 -15.04 -14.56 27.97
C HIS A 802 -14.09 -14.45 26.78
N GLY A 803 -13.30 -13.37 26.68
CA GLY A 803 -12.33 -13.14 25.60
C GLY A 803 -12.95 -12.66 24.28
N ARG A 804 -14.21 -12.21 24.30
CA ARG A 804 -14.89 -11.63 23.13
C ARG A 804 -14.56 -10.15 23.03
N LEU A 805 -14.27 -9.67 21.82
CA LEU A 805 -14.02 -8.24 21.55
C LEU A 805 -15.23 -7.42 22.00
N VAL A 806 -14.99 -6.27 22.63
CA VAL A 806 -16.02 -5.29 22.97
C VAL A 806 -16.02 -4.19 21.89
N PRO A 807 -16.97 -4.21 20.93
CA PRO A 807 -16.83 -3.46 19.68
C PRO A 807 -16.90 -1.95 19.78
N ASP A 808 -17.40 -1.37 20.87
CA ASP A 808 -17.46 0.09 21.09
C ASP A 808 -16.60 0.54 22.28
N ALA A 809 -15.77 -0.36 22.82
CA ALA A 809 -14.94 -0.03 23.96
C ALA A 809 -13.91 1.04 23.59
N THR A 810 -13.96 2.16 24.31
CA THR A 810 -12.95 3.21 24.20
C THR A 810 -12.20 3.37 25.50
N TYR A 811 -10.91 3.03 25.46
CA TYR A 811 -9.99 3.11 26.58
C TYR A 811 -8.68 3.75 26.13
N GLU A 812 -8.14 4.66 26.93
CA GLU A 812 -6.74 5.09 26.79
C GLU A 812 -5.84 3.92 27.18
N VAL A 813 -5.17 3.31 26.19
CA VAL A 813 -4.18 2.27 26.43
C VAL A 813 -2.81 2.90 26.52
N ARG A 814 -2.04 2.54 27.55
CA ARG A 814 -0.63 2.90 27.74
C ARG A 814 0.27 1.73 27.38
N PHE A 815 1.36 2.04 26.68
CA PHE A 815 2.32 1.06 26.18
C PHE A 815 3.67 1.21 26.89
N GLU A 816 4.18 0.10 27.41
CA GLU A 816 5.53 0.02 27.97
C GLU A 816 6.35 -0.94 27.11
N ILE A 817 7.46 -0.44 26.56
CA ILE A 817 8.39 -1.23 25.75
C ILE A 817 9.62 -1.56 26.58
N GLY A 818 10.06 -2.82 26.53
CA GLY A 818 11.27 -3.27 27.20
C GLY A 818 12.12 -4.19 26.33
N GLY A 819 13.43 -4.11 26.52
CA GLY A 819 14.39 -5.01 25.88
C GLY A 819 14.87 -4.52 24.50
N ALA A 820 14.96 -5.44 23.54
CA ALA A 820 15.67 -5.23 22.28
C ALA A 820 14.82 -4.53 21.20
N GLY A 821 14.35 -3.31 21.46
CA GLY A 821 13.61 -2.54 20.48
C GLY A 821 12.92 -1.31 21.06
N GLU A 822 12.15 -0.65 20.20
CA GLU A 822 11.47 0.62 20.48
C GLU A 822 10.05 0.64 19.91
N LEU A 823 9.26 1.63 20.35
CA LEU A 823 7.97 1.95 19.75
C LEU A 823 8.23 2.78 18.48
N ALA A 824 7.79 2.29 17.33
CA ALA A 824 7.88 3.01 16.07
C ALA A 824 6.68 3.95 15.84
N GLY A 825 5.50 3.56 16.32
CA GLY A 825 4.29 4.38 16.27
C GLY A 825 3.07 3.67 16.87
N VAL A 826 2.02 4.44 17.16
CA VAL A 826 0.73 3.95 17.65
C VAL A 826 -0.42 4.59 16.90
N GLY A 827 -1.53 3.88 16.72
CA GLY A 827 -2.71 4.45 16.08
C GLY A 827 -3.98 3.66 16.31
N ASN A 828 -5.07 4.13 15.73
CA ASN A 828 -6.35 3.44 15.69
C ASN A 828 -7.03 3.77 14.34
N GLY A 829 -8.25 3.26 14.12
CA GLY A 829 -9.00 3.49 12.89
C GLY A 829 -9.88 4.75 12.89
N ASN A 830 -9.84 5.60 13.92
CA ASN A 830 -10.74 6.75 14.05
C ASN A 830 -10.26 7.91 13.13
N PRO A 831 -11.10 8.39 12.18
CA PRO A 831 -10.70 9.41 11.21
C PRO A 831 -10.47 10.82 11.75
N HIS A 832 -10.81 11.06 13.02
CA HIS A 832 -10.75 12.36 13.65
C HIS A 832 -10.12 12.32 15.06
N ASN A 833 -9.50 11.21 15.45
CA ASN A 833 -8.64 11.14 16.64
C ASN A 833 -7.23 11.64 16.30
N VAL A 834 -6.99 12.92 16.57
CA VAL A 834 -5.74 13.61 16.27
C VAL A 834 -4.64 13.40 17.33
N ASP A 835 -4.74 12.35 18.17
CA ASP A 835 -3.69 12.05 19.16
C ASP A 835 -2.36 11.73 18.45
N SER A 836 -1.24 12.08 19.11
CA SER A 836 0.11 11.83 18.60
C SER A 836 0.37 10.36 18.23
N PHE A 837 0.94 10.12 17.05
CA PHE A 837 1.39 8.79 16.61
C PHE A 837 2.64 8.30 17.34
N GLN A 838 3.34 9.16 18.10
CA GLN A 838 4.62 8.83 18.75
C GLN A 838 4.52 8.62 20.26
N GLN A 839 3.48 9.16 20.91
CA GLN A 839 3.32 8.95 22.34
C GLN A 839 3.00 7.48 22.66
N PRO A 840 3.51 6.93 23.77
CA PRO A 840 3.30 5.54 24.15
C PRO A 840 1.91 5.32 24.77
N ARG A 841 0.88 5.90 24.13
CA ARG A 841 -0.52 5.77 24.52
C ARG A 841 -1.44 6.02 23.34
N ARG A 842 -2.60 5.38 23.32
CA ARG A 842 -3.61 5.57 22.28
C ARG A 842 -4.99 5.14 22.77
N HIS A 843 -6.01 5.92 22.45
CA HIS A 843 -7.40 5.50 22.63
C HIS A 843 -7.76 4.35 21.69
N THR A 844 -8.47 3.35 22.18
CA THR A 844 -9.06 2.34 21.30
C THR A 844 -10.21 2.92 20.49
N TRP A 845 -10.30 2.51 19.23
CA TRP A 845 -11.43 2.75 18.34
C TRP A 845 -12.00 1.38 17.94
N HIS A 846 -13.31 1.25 18.07
CA HIS A 846 -14.00 -0.03 17.93
C HIS A 846 -13.41 -1.18 18.80
N GLY A 847 -13.00 -0.84 20.03
CA GLY A 847 -12.30 -1.77 20.92
C GLY A 847 -10.87 -2.11 20.50
N ARG A 848 -10.29 -1.42 19.51
CA ARG A 848 -8.97 -1.73 18.94
C ARG A 848 -8.02 -0.55 18.89
N ALA A 849 -6.73 -0.80 19.09
CA ALA A 849 -5.64 0.10 18.76
C ALA A 849 -4.47 -0.70 18.18
N LEU A 850 -3.46 -0.02 17.66
CA LEU A 850 -2.25 -0.62 17.09
C LEU A 850 -1.01 -0.03 17.77
N ALA A 851 -0.07 -0.90 18.14
CA ALA A 851 1.30 -0.52 18.48
C ALA A 851 2.26 -1.17 17.47
N VAL A 852 3.12 -0.37 16.85
CA VAL A 852 4.15 -0.83 15.93
C VAL A 852 5.49 -0.82 16.63
N LEU A 853 6.17 -1.97 16.64
CA LEU A 853 7.45 -2.17 17.31
C LEU A 853 8.57 -2.31 16.29
N ARG A 854 9.69 -1.64 16.55
CA ARG A 854 10.93 -1.75 15.75
C ARG A 854 11.99 -2.50 16.56
N PRO A 855 12.72 -3.46 15.95
CA PRO A 855 13.80 -4.16 16.62
C PRO A 855 15.02 -3.26 16.85
N ALA A 856 15.76 -3.55 17.92
CA ALA A 856 17.10 -2.99 18.10
C ALA A 856 18.12 -3.67 17.17
N LYS A 857 19.27 -3.02 16.96
CA LYS A 857 20.40 -3.58 16.20
C LYS A 857 21.07 -4.77 16.89
N SER A 858 20.75 -5.04 18.16
CA SER A 858 21.26 -6.16 18.93
C SER A 858 20.19 -7.24 19.14
N PRO A 859 20.54 -8.53 19.02
CA PRO A 859 19.61 -9.62 19.31
C PRO A 859 19.15 -9.60 20.77
N GLY A 860 17.94 -10.12 21.02
CA GLY A 860 17.40 -10.17 22.37
C GLY A 860 15.92 -10.50 22.42
N ARG A 861 15.23 -9.98 23.43
CA ARG A 861 13.79 -10.11 23.61
C ARG A 861 13.17 -8.72 23.60
N LEU A 862 12.21 -8.49 22.72
CA LEU A 862 11.41 -7.27 22.68
C LEU A 862 10.07 -7.55 23.35
N THR A 863 9.75 -6.78 24.39
CA THR A 863 8.52 -6.95 25.18
C THR A 863 7.67 -5.70 25.06
N LEU A 864 6.38 -5.90 24.81
CA LEU A 864 5.34 -4.87 24.85
C LEU A 864 4.35 -5.24 25.95
N THR A 865 4.15 -4.34 26.90
CA THR A 865 3.06 -4.39 27.88
C THR A 865 2.06 -3.30 27.57
N ALA A 866 0.77 -3.65 27.50
CA ALA A 866 -0.33 -2.72 27.33
C ALA A 866 -1.19 -2.72 28.61
N SER A 867 -1.55 -1.52 29.08
CA SER A 867 -2.38 -1.31 30.27
C SER A 867 -3.42 -0.22 30.04
N ALA A 868 -4.57 -0.34 30.70
CA ALA A 868 -5.64 0.66 30.68
C ALA A 868 -6.40 0.59 32.01
N GLU A 869 -6.93 1.71 32.49
CA GLU A 869 -7.64 1.78 33.77
C GLU A 869 -8.84 0.81 33.77
N GLY A 870 -8.99 0.04 34.85
CA GLY A 870 -10.09 -0.92 35.01
C GLY A 870 -9.97 -2.21 34.19
N LEU A 871 -8.96 -2.35 33.32
CA LEU A 871 -8.75 -3.56 32.51
C LEU A 871 -7.54 -4.36 33.00
N ARG A 872 -7.62 -5.69 32.94
CA ARG A 872 -6.44 -6.54 33.13
C ARG A 872 -5.42 -6.27 32.01
N PRO A 873 -4.15 -5.93 32.32
CA PRO A 873 -3.12 -5.66 31.32
C PRO A 873 -2.72 -6.93 30.56
N ALA A 874 -2.03 -6.75 29.44
CA ALA A 874 -1.49 -7.82 28.62
C ALA A 874 -0.04 -7.55 28.23
N THR A 875 0.75 -8.60 28.10
CA THR A 875 2.16 -8.54 27.69
C THR A 875 2.43 -9.55 26.60
N VAL A 876 3.20 -9.15 25.58
CA VAL A 876 3.74 -10.02 24.54
C VAL A 876 5.25 -9.86 24.47
N THR A 877 5.97 -10.95 24.23
CA THR A 877 7.42 -10.93 24.03
C THR A 877 7.80 -11.61 22.73
N LEU A 878 8.53 -10.91 21.88
CA LEU A 878 9.01 -11.36 20.59
C LEU A 878 10.54 -11.54 20.63
N PRO A 879 11.10 -12.66 20.13
CA PRO A 879 12.54 -12.79 19.97
C PRO A 879 13.04 -11.92 18.81
N VAL A 880 14.16 -11.23 19.02
CA VAL A 880 14.92 -10.51 18.00
C VAL A 880 16.18 -11.32 17.69
N ARG A 881 16.29 -11.79 16.45
CA ARG A 881 17.36 -12.68 15.97
C ARG A 881 18.37 -11.92 15.11
N PRO A 882 19.62 -12.37 14.96
CA PRO A 882 20.51 -11.81 13.94
C PRO A 882 19.86 -11.89 12.55
N SER A 883 19.99 -10.81 11.78
CA SER A 883 19.61 -10.70 10.36
C SER A 883 20.46 -11.57 9.45
#